data_AF-A0A5C6CYT4-F1
#
_entry.id   AF-A0A5C6CYT4-F1
#
_cell.length_a   1.000
_cell.length_b   1.000
_cell.length_c   1.000
_cell.angle_alpha   90.00
_cell.angle_beta   90.00
_cell.angle_gamma   90.00
#
_symmetry.space_group_name_H-M   'P 1'
#
loop_
_entity.id
_entity.type
_entity.pdbx_description
1 polymer ?
#
loop_
_entity_poly.entity_id
_entity_poly.type
_entity_poly.pdbx_seq_one_letter_code
_entity_poly.pdbx_strand_id
1 'polypeptide(L)'
;MDNMICKTRDTRHLAVFRRIQFLTILTASVCLLVDAPARADEIALRSGDWTVRGDETIRDTHIRLDGSLILPNGGTLTLENCTLEITGDYSRQHSVEWRGGTLVTKNCEVGGFVNKDGTAIHTVFHLFDGLWEATDTTVSYSYGISFHWETGKGVLRGKRLKAGPRPDAIILSGEADVELVDSDFPIGLGVYCNEGGETKLDLLPGDSITATYDRDNLLPGVNWRLKMANTRVERWFLFLRRIGGWQPPAEVTLDASKDMIVSLFVHNLKGATTLTNDLAEPLSIGNLTLKRSGDDPAGISMYAMYFSGDETDATITGRTHICEWMQGAGTVRVQGMEKQQDLTFGCTTLELSGESKLIADRVHFGRPMTWQPENSIGEANVKDNASLQANDISVNKIRFRAEDKATIKINGVEKLGQMLTSEEGGEIEIDEAQGEVEVEKTSTKRSRPKVWIITDMSDKRLRGNERGGSVNDPDDISAMAGYLLMANEFDTLGIVVASTHRRQHRTSPDQAQWADEFFGDAYRADVAALNETIGDYPETISFQQSCIKETAEKFKPNRTYTSLDDYDTIAKLLATAAMLPDDEPLNVLCWGSLTEPAILVNHCLTTGKDDVLKRVRFIAHWTNSPLHQGSKEHPENVANCREDAEACRYMKQVAAAGKITYHECGAIGQHGIVSGGPKGRDYFEQFRTSRLGEIFVDGKFVYNGVDHSDSATYWALLGTYGVGLKDIRPDGMNTAKIEAANEKKFRGQSQRIHDELLRRSTVVRTAALQSK
;
A
#
# COMPACT_ATOMS: atom_id res chain seq x y z
N MET A 1 64.69 -24.45 11.60
CA MET A 1 65.71 -24.71 10.58
C MET A 1 65.59 -23.59 9.57
N ASP A 2 66.73 -22.99 9.24
CA ASP A 2 67.09 -22.05 8.17
C ASP A 2 66.10 -21.01 7.61
N ASN A 3 66.44 -19.74 7.31
CA ASN A 3 67.55 -18.78 7.58
C ASN A 3 67.81 -17.97 6.29
N MET A 4 67.42 -16.69 6.26
CA MET A 4 68.00 -15.57 5.47
C MET A 4 67.06 -14.36 5.66
N ILE A 5 67.39 -13.18 6.22
CA ILE A 5 68.61 -12.39 6.49
C ILE A 5 69.07 -11.45 5.35
N CYS A 6 68.58 -10.20 5.39
CA CYS A 6 69.29 -8.89 5.21
C CYS A 6 68.23 -7.75 5.27
N LYS A 7 68.33 -6.56 5.91
CA LYS A 7 69.41 -5.62 6.34
C LYS A 7 70.19 -4.98 5.17
N THR A 8 70.51 -3.68 5.09
CA THR A 8 70.26 -2.44 5.91
C THR A 8 69.68 -1.32 4.98
N ARG A 9 69.47 -0.02 5.28
CA ARG A 9 69.74 1.00 6.35
C ARG A 9 68.65 2.11 6.12
N ASP A 10 68.15 2.95 7.03
CA ASP A 10 68.68 3.86 8.08
C ASP A 10 69.58 5.01 7.61
N THR A 11 69.03 6.25 7.61
CA THR A 11 69.69 7.49 8.06
C THR A 11 68.68 8.65 8.20
N ARG A 12 68.97 9.63 9.07
CA ARG A 12 68.20 10.87 9.32
C ARG A 12 68.99 12.08 8.80
N HIS A 13 68.36 13.27 8.65
CA HIS A 13 68.77 14.54 9.28
C HIS A 13 68.14 15.83 8.69
N LEU A 14 67.78 16.77 9.59
CA LEU A 14 67.67 18.25 9.45
C LEU A 14 66.77 18.89 8.36
N ALA A 15 66.51 20.21 8.35
CA ALA A 15 65.96 21.12 9.37
C ALA A 15 65.96 22.61 8.90
N VAL A 16 64.76 23.22 8.82
CA VAL A 16 64.42 24.62 9.23
C VAL A 16 65.02 25.84 8.46
N PHE A 17 64.22 26.93 8.43
CA PHE A 17 64.51 28.38 8.29
C PHE A 17 64.46 29.13 6.93
N ARG A 18 63.36 29.89 6.74
CA ARG A 18 63.22 31.36 6.41
C ARG A 18 61.77 31.62 5.92
N ARG A 19 60.95 32.63 6.27
CA ARG A 19 61.07 34.07 6.67
C ARG A 19 61.60 35.01 5.56
N ILE A 20 60.99 36.16 5.22
CA ILE A 20 59.66 36.78 5.54
C ILE A 20 59.41 37.98 4.55
N GLN A 21 58.29 38.73 4.68
CA GLN A 21 57.90 39.99 3.96
C GLN A 21 57.33 39.85 2.53
N PHE A 22 56.62 40.86 1.96
CA PHE A 22 55.51 41.78 2.36
C PHE A 22 55.25 42.76 1.18
N LEU A 23 54.10 43.46 1.14
CA LEU A 23 53.58 44.43 0.12
C LEU A 23 52.83 43.81 -1.08
N THR A 24 51.80 44.46 -1.67
CA THR A 24 50.83 45.45 -1.14
C THR A 24 49.60 45.54 -2.06
N ILE A 25 48.45 45.78 -1.44
CA ILE A 25 47.14 46.27 -1.96
C ILE A 25 47.08 46.65 -3.46
N LEU A 26 46.14 46.02 -4.17
CA LEU A 26 45.29 46.73 -5.14
C LEU A 26 43.86 46.14 -5.14
N THR A 27 42.98 46.71 -4.32
CA THR A 27 41.55 46.32 -4.26
C THR A 27 40.78 46.94 -5.42
N ALA A 28 40.72 46.24 -6.55
CA ALA A 28 39.78 46.55 -7.62
C ALA A 28 38.38 46.07 -7.21
N SER A 29 37.58 46.95 -6.61
CA SER A 29 36.17 46.68 -6.27
C SER A 29 35.31 46.61 -7.54
N VAL A 30 35.38 45.49 -8.24
CA VAL A 30 34.34 45.12 -9.21
C VAL A 30 33.09 44.82 -8.39
N CYS A 31 32.12 45.73 -8.43
CA CYS A 31 30.78 45.45 -7.97
C CYS A 31 30.14 44.44 -8.94
N LEU A 32 30.43 43.16 -8.74
CA LEU A 32 29.53 42.11 -9.16
C LEU A 32 28.21 42.37 -8.42
N LEU A 33 27.24 42.90 -9.16
CA LEU A 33 25.83 42.76 -8.83
C LEU A 33 25.53 41.27 -8.94
N VAL A 34 25.83 40.54 -7.85
CA VAL A 34 25.16 39.28 -7.57
C VAL A 34 23.73 39.68 -7.25
N ASP A 35 22.85 39.56 -8.24
CA ASP A 35 21.43 39.79 -8.04
C ASP A 35 20.98 38.97 -6.83
N ALA A 36 20.34 39.63 -5.87
CA ALA A 36 19.88 38.96 -4.67
C ALA A 36 18.91 37.86 -5.09
N PRO A 37 19.03 36.63 -4.55
CA PRO A 37 18.14 35.53 -4.91
C PRO A 37 16.69 35.99 -4.75
N ALA A 38 15.90 35.82 -5.81
CA ALA A 38 14.55 36.36 -5.89
C ALA A 38 13.69 35.87 -4.71
N ARG A 39 12.75 36.73 -4.26
CA ARG A 39 11.86 36.41 -3.15
C ARG A 39 11.04 35.16 -3.46
N ALA A 40 11.22 34.10 -2.68
CA ALA A 40 10.68 32.78 -2.92
C ALA A 40 9.18 32.60 -2.59
N ASP A 41 8.40 33.69 -2.54
CA ASP A 41 7.07 33.72 -1.89
C ASP A 41 5.93 34.31 -2.75
N GLU A 42 6.20 34.99 -3.88
CA GLU A 42 5.14 35.64 -4.67
C GLU A 42 4.71 34.77 -5.87
N ILE A 43 3.57 34.12 -5.73
CA ILE A 43 2.98 33.24 -6.74
C ILE A 43 2.17 34.07 -7.74
N ALA A 44 2.54 34.01 -9.01
CA ALA A 44 1.88 34.70 -10.11
C ALA A 44 0.54 34.03 -10.43
N LEU A 45 -0.54 34.56 -9.84
CA LEU A 45 -1.92 34.14 -10.12
C LEU A 45 -2.36 34.63 -11.52
N ARG A 46 -2.85 33.71 -12.35
CA ARG A 46 -3.56 33.97 -13.62
C ARG A 46 -4.93 33.28 -13.57
N SER A 47 -5.94 33.87 -14.19
CA SER A 47 -7.33 33.39 -14.17
C SER A 47 -7.99 33.53 -15.54
N GLY A 48 -8.72 32.50 -15.98
CA GLY A 48 -9.17 32.35 -17.36
C GLY A 48 -8.05 31.86 -18.29
N ASP A 49 -8.43 31.43 -19.50
CA ASP A 49 -7.51 30.74 -20.41
C ASP A 49 -6.33 31.60 -20.87
N TRP A 50 -5.11 31.09 -20.64
CA TRP A 50 -3.88 31.72 -21.10
C TRP A 50 -3.58 31.26 -22.52
N THR A 51 -4.04 32.04 -23.51
CA THR A 51 -3.75 31.79 -24.93
C THR A 51 -2.48 32.51 -25.39
N VAL A 52 -1.41 31.77 -25.68
CA VAL A 52 -0.10 32.31 -26.10
C VAL A 52 -0.07 32.49 -27.62
N ARG A 53 -0.13 33.73 -28.13
CA ARG A 53 -0.30 34.04 -29.58
C ARG A 53 0.97 34.48 -30.31
N GLY A 54 2.13 34.33 -29.69
CA GLY A 54 3.45 34.67 -30.19
C GLY A 54 4.50 34.19 -29.19
N ASP A 55 5.70 34.78 -29.18
CA ASP A 55 6.75 34.34 -28.26
C ASP A 55 6.63 34.99 -26.86
N GLU A 56 6.23 34.21 -25.85
CA GLU A 56 6.28 34.56 -24.42
C GLU A 56 7.42 33.78 -23.73
N THR A 57 8.15 34.41 -22.82
CA THR A 57 9.20 33.75 -22.02
C THR A 57 9.14 34.20 -20.58
N ILE A 58 9.05 33.24 -19.66
CA ILE A 58 8.99 33.47 -18.21
C ILE A 58 10.12 32.71 -17.55
N ARG A 59 10.72 33.32 -16.52
CA ARG A 59 11.83 32.75 -15.76
C ARG A 59 11.57 32.82 -14.26
N ASP A 60 12.12 31.87 -13.51
CA ASP A 60 12.27 31.93 -12.05
C ASP A 60 10.94 32.26 -11.31
N THR A 61 9.81 31.79 -11.84
CA THR A 61 8.45 32.17 -11.42
C THR A 61 7.60 30.96 -11.06
N HIS A 62 6.89 31.03 -9.94
CA HIS A 62 5.79 30.11 -9.62
C HIS A 62 4.47 30.72 -10.14
N ILE A 63 3.83 30.05 -11.10
CA ILE A 63 2.56 30.44 -11.73
C ILE A 63 1.45 29.51 -11.21
N ARG A 64 0.28 30.08 -10.89
CA ARG A 64 -0.99 29.34 -10.80
C ARG A 64 -1.93 29.82 -11.89
N LEU A 65 -2.45 28.92 -12.70
CA LEU A 65 -3.42 29.22 -13.75
C LEU A 65 -4.77 28.57 -13.43
N ASP A 66 -5.76 29.42 -13.13
CA ASP A 66 -7.15 29.02 -12.96
C ASP A 66 -7.88 29.11 -14.31
N GLY A 67 -7.55 28.17 -15.20
CA GLY A 67 -7.90 28.20 -16.63
C GLY A 67 -7.03 27.25 -17.45
N SER A 68 -7.32 27.08 -18.74
CA SER A 68 -6.49 26.26 -19.63
C SER A 68 -5.33 27.04 -20.25
N LEU A 69 -4.17 26.38 -20.43
CA LEU A 69 -3.04 26.93 -21.19
C LEU A 69 -3.17 26.49 -22.65
N ILE A 70 -3.35 27.45 -23.57
CA ILE A 70 -3.61 27.18 -24.98
C ILE A 70 -2.48 27.73 -25.85
N LEU A 71 -1.86 26.85 -26.62
CA LEU A 71 -0.72 27.12 -27.51
C LEU A 71 -1.16 26.96 -28.98
N PRO A 72 -1.82 27.96 -29.57
CA PRO A 72 -2.20 27.96 -30.99
C PRO A 72 -0.97 28.02 -31.92
N ASN A 73 -1.17 27.61 -33.18
CA ASN A 73 -0.18 27.72 -34.25
C ASN A 73 0.51 29.10 -34.30
N GLY A 74 1.85 29.09 -34.28
CA GLY A 74 2.69 30.28 -34.24
C GLY A 74 2.91 30.90 -32.84
N GLY A 75 2.30 30.34 -31.79
CA GLY A 75 2.59 30.70 -30.39
C GLY A 75 3.72 29.86 -29.79
N THR A 76 4.62 30.51 -29.05
CA THR A 76 5.73 29.85 -28.34
C THR A 76 5.72 30.29 -26.88
N LEU A 77 5.62 29.35 -25.93
CA LEU A 77 5.88 29.63 -24.52
C LEU A 77 7.20 28.98 -24.09
N THR A 78 8.11 29.77 -23.54
CA THR A 78 9.32 29.26 -22.89
C THR A 78 9.26 29.49 -21.37
N LEU A 79 9.43 28.42 -20.60
CA LEU A 79 9.52 28.42 -19.14
C LEU A 79 10.91 27.93 -18.72
N GLU A 80 11.62 28.70 -17.90
CA GLU A 80 12.95 28.34 -17.38
C GLU A 80 12.98 28.56 -15.86
N ASN A 81 13.31 27.53 -15.05
CA ASN A 81 13.23 27.58 -13.58
C ASN A 81 11.83 27.90 -13.02
N CYS A 82 10.75 27.51 -13.73
CA CYS A 82 9.38 27.83 -13.35
C CYS A 82 8.62 26.64 -12.73
N THR A 83 7.62 26.95 -11.91
CA THR A 83 6.56 26.01 -11.51
C THR A 83 5.25 26.49 -12.13
N LEU A 84 4.52 25.63 -12.84
CA LEU A 84 3.19 25.93 -13.39
C LEU A 84 2.16 24.94 -12.85
N GLU A 85 1.39 25.38 -11.87
CA GLU A 85 0.23 24.67 -11.34
C GLU A 85 -1.04 25.13 -12.09
N ILE A 86 -1.70 24.22 -12.78
CA ILE A 86 -3.05 24.39 -13.31
C ILE A 86 -4.04 24.07 -12.19
N THR A 87 -4.91 25.02 -11.86
CA THR A 87 -5.89 24.90 -10.77
C THR A 87 -7.31 24.68 -11.29
N GLY A 88 -8.21 24.30 -10.39
CA GLY A 88 -9.63 24.08 -10.65
C GLY A 88 -10.32 23.46 -9.43
N ASP A 89 -11.63 23.29 -9.51
CA ASP A 89 -12.45 22.64 -8.48
C ASP A 89 -12.41 21.11 -8.59
N TYR A 90 -12.24 20.56 -9.80
CA TYR A 90 -12.19 19.12 -10.07
C TYR A 90 -11.15 18.72 -11.14
N SER A 91 -10.69 17.46 -11.08
CA SER A 91 -9.69 16.94 -12.04
C SER A 91 -10.26 16.95 -13.47
N ARG A 92 -9.42 17.31 -14.45
CA ARG A 92 -9.74 17.48 -15.87
C ARG A 92 -10.66 18.67 -16.20
N GLN A 93 -10.94 19.57 -15.26
CA GLN A 93 -11.65 20.83 -15.53
C GLN A 93 -10.89 21.75 -16.50
N HIS A 94 -9.56 21.78 -16.37
CA HIS A 94 -8.65 22.58 -17.20
C HIS A 94 -7.50 21.73 -17.78
N SER A 95 -6.94 22.23 -18.89
CA SER A 95 -6.10 21.50 -19.83
C SER A 95 -4.84 22.30 -20.21
N VAL A 96 -3.81 21.60 -20.68
CA VAL A 96 -2.69 22.21 -21.43
C VAL A 96 -2.75 21.70 -22.86
N GLU A 97 -2.86 22.61 -23.82
CA GLU A 97 -3.26 22.27 -25.20
C GLU A 97 -2.31 22.85 -26.25
N TRP A 98 -1.71 21.96 -27.06
CA TRP A 98 -0.95 22.32 -28.24
C TRP A 98 -1.85 22.23 -29.47
N ARG A 99 -2.20 23.38 -30.04
CA ARG A 99 -3.03 23.55 -31.24
C ARG A 99 -2.19 24.14 -32.38
N GLY A 100 -1.00 23.58 -32.58
CA GLY A 100 0.05 23.99 -33.53
C GLY A 100 1.18 24.82 -32.90
N GLY A 101 1.07 25.20 -31.63
CA GLY A 101 2.08 26.00 -30.92
C GLY A 101 3.23 25.18 -30.33
N THR A 102 4.14 25.87 -29.62
CA THR A 102 5.30 25.26 -28.98
C THR A 102 5.35 25.58 -27.48
N LEU A 103 5.65 24.57 -26.65
CA LEU A 103 6.08 24.73 -25.26
C LEU A 103 7.55 24.32 -25.13
N VAL A 104 8.34 25.14 -24.45
CA VAL A 104 9.71 24.82 -24.05
C VAL A 104 9.80 24.90 -22.53
N THR A 105 10.14 23.80 -21.85
CA THR A 105 10.32 23.76 -20.39
C THR A 105 11.76 23.37 -20.04
N LYS A 106 12.41 24.14 -19.16
CA LYS A 106 13.79 23.90 -18.72
C LYS A 106 13.90 24.01 -17.20
N ASN A 107 14.29 22.94 -16.51
CA ASN A 107 14.37 22.90 -15.04
C ASN A 107 13.05 23.37 -14.40
N CYS A 108 11.93 22.72 -14.75
CA CYS A 108 10.58 23.17 -14.43
C CYS A 108 9.72 22.06 -13.79
N GLU A 109 8.69 22.46 -13.06
CA GLU A 109 7.57 21.59 -12.69
C GLU A 109 6.29 22.10 -13.36
N VAL A 110 5.51 21.22 -13.98
CA VAL A 110 4.25 21.58 -14.67
C VAL A 110 3.15 20.56 -14.39
N GLY A 111 1.90 20.99 -14.29
CA GLY A 111 0.74 20.09 -14.26
C GLY A 111 -0.34 20.51 -13.26
N GLY A 112 -0.99 19.53 -12.64
CA GLY A 112 -2.11 19.78 -11.74
C GLY A 112 -1.70 20.34 -10.37
N PHE A 113 -2.68 20.53 -9.49
CA PHE A 113 -2.53 21.22 -8.21
C PHE A 113 -3.08 20.39 -7.04
N VAL A 114 -2.51 20.54 -5.83
CA VAL A 114 -3.12 20.00 -4.60
C VAL A 114 -3.87 21.11 -3.88
N ASN A 115 -5.19 20.98 -3.82
CA ASN A 115 -6.04 21.97 -3.17
C ASN A 115 -5.85 22.03 -1.64
N LYS A 116 -6.47 23.02 -0.99
CA LYS A 116 -6.29 23.28 0.45
C LYS A 116 -6.69 22.11 1.37
N ASP A 117 -7.53 21.20 0.88
CA ASP A 117 -8.01 20.02 1.59
C ASP A 117 -7.14 18.77 1.34
N GLY A 118 -6.06 18.90 0.57
CA GLY A 118 -5.15 17.81 0.21
C GLY A 118 -5.60 16.97 -0.99
N THR A 119 -6.61 17.42 -1.73
CA THR A 119 -7.11 16.72 -2.93
C THR A 119 -6.28 17.14 -4.14
N ALA A 120 -5.78 16.16 -4.89
CA ALA A 120 -5.09 16.42 -6.16
C ALA A 120 -6.12 16.66 -7.29
N ILE A 121 -6.02 17.84 -7.89
CA ILE A 121 -6.73 18.28 -9.08
C ILE A 121 -5.80 17.97 -10.26
N HIS A 122 -6.07 16.89 -10.98
CA HIS A 122 -5.21 16.41 -12.06
C HIS A 122 -5.54 17.11 -13.38
N THR A 123 -4.53 17.34 -14.22
CA THR A 123 -4.64 18.08 -15.48
C THR A 123 -4.31 17.20 -16.67
N VAL A 124 -5.12 17.28 -17.74
CA VAL A 124 -4.83 16.59 -19.00
C VAL A 124 -3.92 17.47 -19.87
N PHE A 125 -2.90 16.85 -20.46
CA PHE A 125 -2.10 17.47 -21.50
C PHE A 125 -2.55 16.89 -22.86
N HIS A 126 -2.92 17.77 -23.80
CA HIS A 126 -3.40 17.42 -25.13
C HIS A 126 -2.46 17.98 -26.20
N LEU A 127 -1.60 17.12 -26.75
CA LEU A 127 -0.73 17.45 -27.86
C LEU A 127 -1.46 17.11 -29.17
N PHE A 128 -2.38 17.99 -29.59
CA PHE A 128 -3.09 17.84 -30.86
C PHE A 128 -2.13 18.05 -32.03
N ASP A 129 -1.46 19.20 -32.06
CA ASP A 129 -0.50 19.58 -33.09
C ASP A 129 0.58 20.50 -32.51
N GLY A 130 1.81 20.45 -33.05
CA GLY A 130 2.93 21.26 -32.56
C GLY A 130 3.87 20.51 -31.60
N LEU A 131 4.60 21.25 -30.77
CA LEU A 131 5.84 20.77 -30.14
C LEU A 131 5.92 21.03 -28.63
N TRP A 132 6.34 20.03 -27.85
CA TRP A 132 6.86 20.20 -26.50
C TRP A 132 8.33 19.80 -26.45
N GLU A 133 9.22 20.75 -26.18
CA GLU A 133 10.60 20.48 -25.77
C GLU A 133 10.71 20.57 -24.25
N ALA A 134 11.12 19.48 -23.60
CA ALA A 134 11.24 19.39 -22.16
C ALA A 134 12.65 18.97 -21.76
N THR A 135 13.32 19.75 -20.92
CA THR A 135 14.63 19.42 -20.33
C THR A 135 14.57 19.61 -18.83
N ASP A 136 14.95 18.61 -18.04
CA ASP A 136 14.84 18.64 -16.57
C ASP A 136 13.44 19.07 -16.10
N THR A 137 12.40 18.50 -16.72
CA THR A 137 11.00 18.86 -16.43
C THR A 137 10.32 17.75 -15.64
N THR A 138 9.68 18.10 -14.53
CA THR A 138 8.79 17.20 -13.77
C THR A 138 7.35 17.49 -14.15
N VAL A 139 6.54 16.45 -14.35
CA VAL A 139 5.10 16.58 -14.65
C VAL A 139 4.28 15.99 -13.51
N SER A 140 3.64 16.85 -12.73
CA SER A 140 2.95 16.49 -11.50
C SER A 140 1.44 16.45 -11.68
N TYR A 141 0.77 15.47 -11.06
CA TYR A 141 -0.69 15.30 -11.11
C TYR A 141 -1.26 15.32 -12.55
N SER A 142 -0.65 14.56 -13.46
CA SER A 142 -1.16 14.40 -14.82
C SER A 142 -2.38 13.46 -14.84
N TYR A 143 -3.38 13.78 -15.66
CA TYR A 143 -4.38 12.83 -16.16
C TYR A 143 -4.09 12.57 -17.65
N GLY A 144 -2.86 12.10 -17.89
CA GLY A 144 -2.34 11.71 -19.20
C GLY A 144 -1.65 12.84 -19.97
N ILE A 145 -0.59 12.48 -20.68
CA ILE A 145 -0.03 13.27 -21.80
C ILE A 145 -0.48 12.57 -23.08
N SER A 146 -1.54 13.11 -23.68
CA SER A 146 -2.30 12.48 -24.77
C SER A 146 -2.04 13.14 -26.13
N PHE A 147 -2.08 12.34 -27.19
CA PHE A 147 -1.90 12.77 -28.58
C PHE A 147 -3.18 12.51 -29.38
N HIS A 148 -3.54 13.44 -30.28
CA HIS A 148 -4.85 13.38 -30.94
C HIS A 148 -4.92 12.33 -32.06
N TRP A 149 -6.15 11.84 -32.30
CA TRP A 149 -6.42 10.67 -33.13
C TRP A 149 -6.98 10.99 -34.53
N GLU A 150 -7.29 12.27 -34.81
CA GLU A 150 -7.82 12.72 -36.12
C GLU A 150 -7.06 13.89 -36.77
N THR A 151 -6.27 14.66 -36.02
CA THR A 151 -5.79 15.98 -36.48
C THR A 151 -4.43 16.35 -35.92
N GLY A 152 -3.50 16.72 -36.80
CA GLY A 152 -2.19 17.23 -36.42
C GLY A 152 -1.23 16.13 -35.99
N LYS A 153 0.04 16.51 -35.80
CA LYS A 153 1.08 15.59 -35.34
C LYS A 153 1.76 16.16 -34.10
N GLY A 154 1.32 15.73 -32.92
CA GLY A 154 1.93 16.15 -31.67
C GLY A 154 3.36 15.61 -31.52
N VAL A 155 4.31 16.48 -31.19
CA VAL A 155 5.74 16.14 -31.05
C VAL A 155 6.20 16.40 -29.61
N LEU A 156 6.85 15.42 -28.99
CA LEU A 156 7.48 15.54 -27.68
C LEU A 156 8.97 15.21 -27.75
N ARG A 157 9.80 16.06 -27.14
CA ARG A 157 11.26 15.92 -27.01
C ARG A 157 11.65 16.07 -25.55
N GLY A 158 11.61 14.96 -24.80
CA GLY A 158 11.85 14.93 -23.37
C GLY A 158 13.25 14.45 -23.00
N LYS A 159 14.07 15.32 -22.42
CA LYS A 159 15.38 14.97 -21.85
C LYS A 159 15.38 15.11 -20.33
N ARG A 160 15.53 14.01 -19.61
CA ARG A 160 15.29 13.94 -18.16
C ARG A 160 13.89 14.48 -17.81
N LEU A 161 12.91 14.14 -18.64
CA LEU A 161 11.50 14.33 -18.35
C LEU A 161 11.11 13.33 -17.28
N LYS A 162 10.42 13.78 -16.22
CA LYS A 162 10.11 12.97 -15.05
C LYS A 162 8.64 13.01 -14.68
N ALA A 163 8.13 11.86 -14.31
CA ALA A 163 6.87 11.74 -13.60
C ALA A 163 6.99 12.36 -12.20
N GLY A 164 6.06 13.26 -11.87
CA GLY A 164 5.87 13.81 -10.52
C GLY A 164 4.91 12.96 -9.68
N PRO A 165 4.37 13.48 -8.57
CA PRO A 165 3.40 12.77 -7.76
C PRO A 165 2.09 12.50 -8.51
N ARG A 166 1.52 11.31 -8.32
CA ARG A 166 0.35 10.77 -9.05
C ARG A 166 0.42 11.02 -10.57
N PRO A 167 1.39 10.40 -11.26
CA PRO A 167 1.55 10.51 -12.70
C PRO A 167 0.68 9.47 -13.42
N ASP A 168 -0.10 9.93 -14.40
CA ASP A 168 -0.59 9.08 -15.48
C ASP A 168 0.36 9.18 -16.70
N ALA A 169 0.21 8.29 -17.68
CA ALA A 169 1.20 8.00 -18.71
C ALA A 169 1.34 9.05 -19.83
N ILE A 170 2.44 8.94 -20.58
CA ILE A 170 2.53 9.47 -21.96
C ILE A 170 1.83 8.46 -22.89
N ILE A 171 0.64 8.80 -23.38
CA ILE A 171 -0.28 7.90 -24.10
C ILE A 171 -0.13 8.11 -25.61
N LEU A 172 0.67 7.24 -26.24
CA LEU A 172 0.91 7.21 -27.68
C LEU A 172 -0.35 6.75 -28.42
N SER A 173 -1.01 7.65 -29.14
CA SER A 173 -2.14 7.34 -30.01
C SER A 173 -2.22 8.32 -31.19
N GLY A 174 -2.83 7.89 -32.30
CA GLY A 174 -2.96 8.72 -33.49
C GLY A 174 -1.61 9.03 -34.15
N GLU A 175 -1.40 10.29 -34.53
CA GLU A 175 -0.14 10.81 -35.06
C GLU A 175 0.68 11.48 -33.94
N ALA A 176 1.63 10.72 -33.39
CA ALA A 176 2.52 11.19 -32.32
C ALA A 176 3.99 10.91 -32.65
N ASP A 177 4.89 11.77 -32.21
CA ASP A 177 6.34 11.58 -32.37
C ASP A 177 7.07 11.99 -31.11
N VAL A 178 7.42 10.99 -30.31
CA VAL A 178 7.99 11.13 -28.97
C VAL A 178 9.44 10.64 -28.97
N GLU A 179 10.35 11.45 -28.46
CA GLU A 179 11.72 11.05 -28.16
C GLU A 179 12.04 11.35 -26.70
N LEU A 180 12.45 10.32 -25.96
CA LEU A 180 12.83 10.38 -24.54
C LEU A 180 14.28 9.98 -24.34
N VAL A 181 15.03 10.78 -23.57
CA VAL A 181 16.46 10.58 -23.29
C VAL A 181 16.73 10.83 -21.80
N ASP A 182 17.30 9.86 -21.10
CA ASP A 182 17.60 9.94 -19.65
C ASP A 182 16.35 10.22 -18.77
N SER A 183 15.15 9.87 -19.25
CA SER A 183 13.84 10.19 -18.65
C SER A 183 13.31 9.08 -17.72
N ASP A 184 12.31 9.38 -16.90
CA ASP A 184 11.65 8.41 -16.01
C ASP A 184 10.13 8.69 -15.96
N PHE A 185 9.32 7.90 -16.67
CA PHE A 185 7.89 8.21 -16.88
C PHE A 185 7.07 6.94 -17.23
N PRO A 186 5.82 6.79 -16.74
CA PRO A 186 4.91 5.76 -17.23
C PRO A 186 4.54 5.95 -18.72
N ILE A 187 4.47 4.87 -19.49
CA ILE A 187 4.25 4.93 -20.94
C ILE A 187 3.03 4.11 -21.35
N GLY A 188 2.20 4.71 -22.21
CA GLY A 188 1.01 4.09 -22.80
C GLY A 188 1.16 3.85 -24.30
N LEU A 189 1.06 2.60 -24.76
CA LEU A 189 1.20 2.25 -26.17
C LEU A 189 -0.18 1.97 -26.81
N GLY A 190 -0.56 2.75 -27.83
CA GLY A 190 -1.78 2.56 -28.62
C GLY A 190 -1.58 1.59 -29.79
N VAL A 191 -2.00 0.35 -29.62
CA VAL A 191 -1.93 -0.71 -30.64
C VAL A 191 -3.29 -0.89 -31.31
N TYR A 192 -3.33 -0.96 -32.63
CA TYR A 192 -4.56 -0.93 -33.42
C TYR A 192 -4.86 -2.31 -34.03
N CYS A 193 -6.04 -2.85 -33.74
CA CYS A 193 -6.44 -4.21 -34.12
C CYS A 193 -7.26 -4.26 -35.43
N ASN A 194 -7.57 -3.13 -36.07
CA ASN A 194 -8.47 -3.07 -37.23
C ASN A 194 -7.88 -3.60 -38.55
N GLU A 195 -6.57 -3.71 -38.68
CA GLU A 195 -5.90 -4.24 -39.87
C GLU A 195 -5.36 -5.68 -39.66
N GLY A 196 -5.45 -6.19 -38.43
CA GLY A 196 -5.01 -7.54 -38.08
C GLY A 196 -3.49 -7.71 -38.04
N GLY A 197 -3.03 -8.94 -38.16
CA GLY A 197 -1.60 -9.30 -38.12
C GLY A 197 -1.11 -9.65 -36.71
N GLU A 198 0.22 -9.75 -36.55
CA GLU A 198 0.86 -10.24 -35.34
C GLU A 198 1.95 -9.25 -34.87
N THR A 199 2.06 -8.99 -33.57
CA THR A 199 3.19 -8.25 -32.98
C THR A 199 3.62 -8.83 -31.63
N LYS A 200 4.86 -8.54 -31.23
CA LYS A 200 5.43 -8.94 -29.95
C LYS A 200 6.00 -7.71 -29.23
N LEU A 201 5.62 -7.55 -27.97
CA LEU A 201 5.96 -6.40 -27.13
C LEU A 201 6.82 -6.85 -25.94
N ASP A 202 8.04 -6.32 -25.83
CA ASP A 202 8.85 -6.39 -24.61
C ASP A 202 8.56 -5.14 -23.76
N LEU A 203 7.95 -5.36 -22.58
CA LEU A 203 7.42 -4.31 -21.69
C LEU A 203 7.86 -4.57 -20.24
N LEU A 204 9.17 -4.76 -20.05
CA LEU A 204 9.80 -4.76 -18.74
C LEU A 204 9.65 -3.38 -18.04
N PRO A 205 9.17 -3.32 -16.78
CA PRO A 205 9.15 -2.08 -16.00
C PRO A 205 10.45 -1.87 -15.23
N GLY A 206 10.69 -0.63 -14.80
CA GLY A 206 11.65 -0.26 -13.75
C GLY A 206 13.13 -0.14 -14.17
N ASP A 207 13.57 -0.81 -15.24
CA ASP A 207 14.92 -0.72 -15.80
C ASP A 207 15.06 0.43 -16.83
N SER A 208 16.31 0.83 -17.13
CA SER A 208 16.64 1.80 -18.18
C SER A 208 16.55 1.19 -19.59
N ILE A 209 15.48 1.51 -20.31
CA ILE A 209 15.19 0.98 -21.65
C ILE A 209 15.85 1.86 -22.73
N THR A 210 16.35 1.21 -23.79
CA THR A 210 16.73 1.87 -25.05
C THR A 210 16.08 1.11 -26.21
N ALA A 211 15.02 1.68 -26.78
CA ALA A 211 14.13 1.00 -27.71
C ALA A 211 13.51 2.00 -28.71
N THR A 212 12.86 1.49 -29.76
CA THR A 212 11.98 2.27 -30.62
C THR A 212 10.76 1.44 -30.98
N TYR A 213 9.58 2.04 -30.84
CA TYR A 213 8.29 1.43 -31.14
C TYR A 213 7.57 2.32 -32.15
N ASP A 214 7.24 1.77 -33.31
CA ASP A 214 6.50 2.44 -34.38
C ASP A 214 5.87 1.41 -35.33
N ARG A 215 5.29 1.88 -36.44
CA ARG A 215 4.62 1.05 -37.44
C ARG A 215 5.51 -0.01 -38.10
N ASP A 216 6.84 0.11 -38.02
CA ASP A 216 7.76 -0.83 -38.66
C ASP A 216 8.01 -2.06 -37.75
N ASN A 217 7.53 -2.06 -36.49
CA ASN A 217 7.56 -3.21 -35.58
C ASN A 217 6.25 -3.51 -34.80
N LEU A 218 5.22 -2.67 -34.92
CA LEU A 218 3.89 -2.88 -34.32
C LEU A 218 2.83 -3.33 -35.34
N LEU A 219 1.60 -3.57 -34.89
CA LEU A 219 0.48 -3.86 -35.79
C LEU A 219 0.24 -2.69 -36.78
N PRO A 220 -0.20 -2.98 -38.03
CA PRO A 220 -0.65 -1.97 -38.97
C PRO A 220 -1.77 -1.08 -38.38
N GLY A 221 -1.83 0.17 -38.82
CA GLY A 221 -2.68 1.22 -38.24
C GLY A 221 -2.02 2.07 -37.14
N VAL A 222 -0.85 1.65 -36.62
CA VAL A 222 0.02 2.55 -35.82
C VAL A 222 0.56 3.67 -36.71
N ASN A 223 0.30 4.92 -36.33
CA ASN A 223 0.80 6.12 -37.02
C ASN A 223 1.68 7.01 -36.13
N TRP A 224 2.10 6.48 -34.97
CA TRP A 224 2.98 7.15 -34.02
C TRP A 224 4.37 6.51 -33.96
N ARG A 225 5.33 7.23 -33.38
CA ARG A 225 6.66 6.73 -33.02
C ARG A 225 7.03 7.13 -31.59
N LEU A 226 7.48 6.16 -30.80
CA LEU A 226 8.18 6.36 -29.54
C LEU A 226 9.64 5.91 -29.70
N LYS A 227 10.59 6.81 -29.46
CA LYS A 227 12.02 6.51 -29.37
C LYS A 227 12.50 6.77 -27.94
N MET A 228 13.17 5.78 -27.34
CA MET A 228 13.69 5.87 -25.98
C MET A 228 15.20 5.57 -25.95
N ALA A 229 15.95 6.36 -25.20
CA ALA A 229 17.34 6.09 -24.86
C ALA A 229 17.56 6.29 -23.35
N ASN A 230 18.09 5.28 -22.67
CA ASN A 230 18.30 5.28 -21.22
C ASN A 230 17.07 5.81 -20.43
N THR A 231 15.86 5.40 -20.83
CA THR A 231 14.61 5.89 -20.25
C THR A 231 13.98 4.81 -19.39
N ARG A 232 13.71 5.13 -18.12
CA ARG A 232 13.02 4.26 -17.19
C ARG A 232 11.51 4.38 -17.38
N VAL A 233 10.82 3.25 -17.34
CA VAL A 233 9.36 3.18 -17.40
C VAL A 233 8.88 2.41 -16.18
N GLU A 234 8.40 3.12 -15.17
CA GLU A 234 7.96 2.48 -13.91
C GLU A 234 6.70 1.62 -14.09
N ARG A 235 5.80 2.02 -14.99
CA ARG A 235 4.56 1.33 -15.30
C ARG A 235 4.22 1.43 -16.79
N TRP A 236 3.76 0.32 -17.35
CA TRP A 236 3.27 0.25 -18.73
C TRP A 236 1.75 0.28 -18.78
N PHE A 237 1.21 0.92 -19.82
CA PHE A 237 -0.20 0.87 -20.18
C PHE A 237 -0.30 0.40 -21.64
N LEU A 238 -1.18 -0.54 -21.95
CA LEU A 238 -1.33 -1.12 -23.28
C LEU A 238 -2.76 -0.88 -23.78
N PHE A 239 -2.92 0.10 -24.68
CA PHE A 239 -4.20 0.52 -25.23
C PHE A 239 -4.48 -0.24 -26.53
N LEU A 240 -5.21 -1.35 -26.43
CA LEU A 240 -5.59 -2.22 -27.56
C LEU A 240 -6.90 -1.72 -28.15
N ARG A 241 -6.84 -1.20 -29.38
CA ARG A 241 -7.87 -0.35 -29.98
C ARG A 241 -8.54 -0.98 -31.20
N ARG A 242 -9.80 -0.58 -31.43
CA ARG A 242 -10.65 -1.00 -32.58
C ARG A 242 -10.93 -2.51 -32.62
N ILE A 243 -11.05 -3.14 -31.46
CA ILE A 243 -11.38 -4.57 -31.32
C ILE A 243 -12.85 -4.79 -31.72
N GLY A 244 -13.12 -5.75 -32.61
CA GLY A 244 -14.48 -6.03 -33.08
C GLY A 244 -14.55 -7.22 -34.05
N GLY A 245 -15.60 -8.03 -33.95
CA GLY A 245 -15.70 -9.35 -34.64
C GLY A 245 -15.84 -9.34 -36.16
N TRP A 246 -15.88 -8.17 -36.81
CA TRP A 246 -15.84 -8.02 -38.28
C TRP A 246 -14.44 -7.66 -38.81
N GLN A 247 -13.50 -7.35 -37.91
CA GLN A 247 -12.12 -7.01 -38.27
C GLN A 247 -11.30 -8.30 -38.52
N PRO A 248 -10.23 -8.25 -39.34
CA PRO A 248 -9.29 -9.36 -39.48
C PRO A 248 -8.63 -9.73 -38.13
N PRO A 249 -8.24 -11.00 -37.91
CA PRO A 249 -7.59 -11.42 -36.67
C PRO A 249 -6.31 -10.62 -36.35
N ALA A 250 -6.18 -10.20 -35.11
CA ALA A 250 -5.02 -9.49 -34.56
C ALA A 250 -4.44 -10.28 -33.38
N GLU A 251 -3.12 -10.49 -33.36
CA GLU A 251 -2.43 -11.14 -32.25
C GLU A 251 -1.39 -10.19 -31.62
N VAL A 252 -1.39 -10.15 -30.28
CA VAL A 252 -0.40 -9.41 -29.50
C VAL A 252 0.22 -10.36 -28.48
N THR A 253 1.54 -10.53 -28.57
CA THR A 253 2.33 -11.36 -27.64
C THR A 253 3.12 -10.48 -26.68
N LEU A 254 2.97 -10.70 -25.38
CA LEU A 254 3.69 -10.01 -24.31
C LEU A 254 4.96 -10.80 -23.90
N ASP A 255 6.13 -10.17 -23.94
CA ASP A 255 7.39 -10.72 -23.43
C ASP A 255 7.71 -10.11 -22.06
N ALA A 256 8.01 -10.98 -21.09
CA ALA A 256 8.50 -10.65 -19.74
C ALA A 256 7.75 -9.53 -18.97
N SER A 257 6.55 -9.15 -19.40
CA SER A 257 5.92 -7.87 -19.06
C SER A 257 5.36 -7.86 -17.64
N LYS A 258 5.61 -6.80 -16.86
CA LYS A 258 5.23 -6.72 -15.43
C LYS A 258 4.64 -5.35 -15.07
N ASP A 259 3.77 -5.36 -14.06
CA ASP A 259 2.94 -4.23 -13.60
C ASP A 259 2.37 -3.39 -14.76
N MET A 260 1.58 -4.04 -15.61
CA MET A 260 0.97 -3.41 -16.79
C MET A 260 -0.54 -3.23 -16.62
N ILE A 261 -1.06 -2.09 -17.09
CA ILE A 261 -2.49 -1.84 -17.24
C ILE A 261 -2.92 -2.16 -18.67
N VAL A 262 -3.92 -3.04 -18.86
CA VAL A 262 -4.40 -3.44 -20.20
C VAL A 262 -5.74 -2.78 -20.51
N SER A 263 -5.74 -1.85 -21.47
CA SER A 263 -6.88 -0.99 -21.82
C SER A 263 -7.53 -1.46 -23.12
N LEU A 264 -8.69 -2.10 -23.04
CA LEU A 264 -9.39 -2.73 -24.18
C LEU A 264 -10.51 -1.81 -24.74
N PHE A 265 -10.35 -1.33 -25.97
CA PHE A 265 -11.39 -0.53 -26.67
C PHE A 265 -12.11 -1.40 -27.69
N VAL A 266 -13.29 -1.85 -27.29
CA VAL A 266 -14.15 -2.78 -28.03
C VAL A 266 -15.34 -2.05 -28.64
N HIS A 267 -15.78 -2.52 -29.80
CA HIS A 267 -16.99 -2.02 -30.46
C HIS A 267 -17.88 -3.21 -30.85
N ASN A 268 -19.20 -3.10 -30.66
CA ASN A 268 -20.20 -4.14 -30.94
C ASN A 268 -19.77 -5.55 -30.47
N LEU A 269 -19.20 -5.66 -29.26
CA LEU A 269 -18.67 -6.93 -28.73
C LEU A 269 -19.82 -7.87 -28.35
N LYS A 270 -19.71 -9.15 -28.72
CA LYS A 270 -20.72 -10.17 -28.46
C LYS A 270 -20.09 -11.43 -27.88
N GLY A 271 -20.82 -12.12 -27.01
CA GLY A 271 -20.39 -13.38 -26.39
C GLY A 271 -19.75 -13.20 -25.02
N ALA A 272 -18.98 -14.19 -24.57
CA ALA A 272 -18.39 -14.24 -23.24
C ALA A 272 -16.85 -14.28 -23.29
N THR A 273 -16.20 -13.59 -22.36
CA THR A 273 -14.74 -13.52 -22.20
C THR A 273 -14.36 -13.56 -20.73
N THR A 274 -13.33 -14.33 -20.39
CA THR A 274 -12.73 -14.38 -19.05
C THR A 274 -11.43 -13.57 -19.04
N LEU A 275 -11.27 -12.65 -18.09
CA LEU A 275 -10.03 -11.90 -17.86
C LEU A 275 -9.17 -12.62 -16.79
N THR A 276 -7.89 -12.84 -17.09
CA THR A 276 -6.90 -13.32 -16.11
C THR A 276 -5.66 -12.45 -16.17
N ASN A 277 -5.06 -12.16 -15.02
CA ASN A 277 -3.89 -11.29 -14.95
C ASN A 277 -2.64 -11.92 -15.60
N ASP A 278 -2.53 -13.25 -15.54
CA ASP A 278 -1.37 -14.05 -15.94
C ASP A 278 -1.31 -14.40 -17.43
N LEU A 279 -2.43 -14.29 -18.17
CA LEU A 279 -2.63 -14.90 -19.48
C LEU A 279 -2.17 -16.37 -19.54
N ALA A 280 -2.48 -17.15 -18.50
CA ALA A 280 -2.19 -18.59 -18.46
C ALA A 280 -2.75 -19.31 -19.69
N GLU A 281 -3.98 -18.95 -20.07
CA GLU A 281 -4.57 -19.18 -21.39
C GLU A 281 -4.63 -17.85 -22.17
N PRO A 282 -4.56 -17.86 -23.52
CA PRO A 282 -4.73 -16.65 -24.33
C PRO A 282 -6.09 -15.96 -24.15
N LEU A 283 -6.07 -14.64 -23.98
CA LEU A 283 -7.26 -13.81 -23.94
C LEU A 283 -7.76 -13.53 -25.36
N SER A 284 -8.79 -14.26 -25.80
CA SER A 284 -9.50 -14.01 -27.06
C SER A 284 -10.72 -13.11 -26.83
N ILE A 285 -10.79 -11.98 -27.53
CA ILE A 285 -11.87 -10.99 -27.42
C ILE A 285 -12.11 -10.29 -28.77
N GLY A 286 -13.30 -10.44 -29.34
CA GLY A 286 -13.60 -9.92 -30.68
C GLY A 286 -12.70 -10.56 -31.74
N ASN A 287 -11.86 -9.76 -32.40
CA ASN A 287 -10.82 -10.22 -33.33
C ASN A 287 -9.41 -10.30 -32.71
N LEU A 288 -9.24 -9.86 -31.47
CA LEU A 288 -7.95 -9.84 -30.77
C LEU A 288 -7.70 -11.18 -30.07
N THR A 289 -6.47 -11.67 -30.16
CA THR A 289 -5.87 -12.62 -29.22
C THR A 289 -4.68 -11.97 -28.52
N LEU A 290 -4.76 -11.80 -27.20
CA LEU A 290 -3.67 -11.30 -26.36
C LEU A 290 -3.09 -12.49 -25.57
N LYS A 291 -1.79 -12.75 -25.70
CA LYS A 291 -1.12 -13.87 -25.03
C LYS A 291 0.25 -13.48 -24.48
N ARG A 292 0.82 -14.33 -23.64
CA ARG A 292 2.20 -14.23 -23.15
C ARG A 292 3.19 -15.04 -24.01
N SER A 293 4.45 -14.71 -23.87
CA SER A 293 5.61 -15.39 -24.46
C SER A 293 6.24 -16.32 -23.42
N GLY A 294 6.12 -17.62 -23.62
CA GLY A 294 6.64 -18.63 -22.70
C GLY A 294 5.80 -18.82 -21.43
N ASP A 295 6.40 -19.46 -20.42
CA ASP A 295 5.71 -19.96 -19.22
C ASP A 295 5.65 -18.96 -18.05
N ASP A 296 6.34 -17.81 -18.15
CA ASP A 296 6.28 -16.74 -17.16
C ASP A 296 4.91 -16.04 -17.19
N PRO A 297 4.26 -15.75 -16.05
CA PRO A 297 3.00 -15.00 -16.04
C PRO A 297 3.15 -13.61 -16.68
N ALA A 298 2.16 -13.20 -17.47
CA ALA A 298 1.97 -11.77 -17.71
C ALA A 298 1.70 -11.07 -16.37
N GLY A 299 2.36 -9.94 -16.11
CA GLY A 299 2.12 -9.16 -14.90
C GLY A 299 1.08 -8.07 -15.14
N ILE A 300 -0.11 -8.42 -15.64
CA ILE A 300 -1.22 -7.45 -15.76
C ILE A 300 -1.72 -7.15 -14.35
N SER A 301 -1.58 -5.92 -13.88
CA SER A 301 -2.02 -5.54 -12.53
C SER A 301 -3.49 -5.09 -12.48
N MET A 302 -4.02 -4.60 -13.61
CA MET A 302 -5.43 -4.26 -13.79
C MET A 302 -5.79 -4.06 -15.28
N TYR A 303 -7.08 -4.11 -15.58
CA TYR A 303 -7.65 -3.76 -16.89
C TYR A 303 -8.33 -2.40 -16.87
N ALA A 304 -8.50 -1.81 -18.05
CA ALA A 304 -9.48 -0.76 -18.31
C ALA A 304 -10.33 -1.16 -19.51
N MET A 305 -11.63 -0.88 -19.48
CA MET A 305 -12.59 -1.39 -20.46
C MET A 305 -13.41 -0.25 -21.08
N TYR A 306 -13.40 -0.15 -22.40
CA TYR A 306 -14.07 0.92 -23.15
C TYR A 306 -14.97 0.30 -24.23
N PHE A 307 -16.28 0.35 -23.99
CA PHE A 307 -17.33 -0.26 -24.81
C PHE A 307 -18.10 0.76 -25.65
N SER A 308 -18.42 0.40 -26.89
CA SER A 308 -19.13 1.28 -27.82
C SER A 308 -19.97 0.50 -28.84
N GLY A 309 -20.99 1.14 -29.40
CA GLY A 309 -21.85 0.56 -30.43
C GLY A 309 -23.01 -0.27 -29.88
N ASP A 310 -24.17 -0.06 -30.49
CA ASP A 310 -25.49 -0.50 -29.99
C ASP A 310 -25.67 -2.03 -30.05
N GLU A 311 -24.91 -2.73 -30.88
CA GLU A 311 -24.95 -4.20 -30.97
C GLU A 311 -24.05 -4.89 -29.93
N THR A 312 -23.49 -4.15 -28.97
CA THR A 312 -22.75 -4.75 -27.85
C THR A 312 -23.70 -5.59 -26.98
N ASP A 313 -23.42 -6.89 -26.87
CA ASP A 313 -24.10 -7.84 -25.97
C ASP A 313 -23.07 -8.83 -25.41
N ALA A 314 -22.28 -8.33 -24.45
CA ALA A 314 -21.10 -9.01 -23.91
C ALA A 314 -21.31 -9.57 -22.49
N THR A 315 -20.49 -10.54 -22.09
CA THR A 315 -20.36 -11.03 -20.72
C THR A 315 -18.88 -11.14 -20.34
N ILE A 316 -18.47 -10.44 -19.30
CA ILE A 316 -17.10 -10.42 -18.78
C ILE A 316 -17.06 -11.13 -17.43
N THR A 317 -16.12 -12.05 -17.26
CA THR A 317 -15.85 -12.74 -15.99
C THR A 317 -14.36 -12.70 -15.68
N GLY A 318 -13.95 -13.15 -14.49
CA GLY A 318 -12.53 -13.36 -14.20
C GLY A 318 -12.14 -13.19 -12.73
N ARG A 319 -10.83 -13.24 -12.50
CA ARG A 319 -10.17 -12.89 -11.23
C ARG A 319 -9.20 -11.74 -11.48
N THR A 320 -9.72 -10.51 -11.39
CA THR A 320 -8.98 -9.30 -11.82
C THR A 320 -9.55 -8.00 -11.21
N HIS A 321 -8.88 -6.89 -11.52
CA HIS A 321 -9.28 -5.54 -11.15
C HIS A 321 -9.46 -4.70 -12.40
N ILE A 322 -10.55 -3.97 -12.49
CA ILE A 322 -10.86 -3.02 -13.57
C ILE A 322 -10.74 -1.62 -12.98
N CYS A 323 -9.73 -0.84 -13.39
CA CYS A 323 -9.47 0.50 -12.85
C CYS A 323 -10.35 1.58 -13.48
N GLU A 324 -10.63 1.47 -14.78
CA GLU A 324 -11.58 2.31 -15.52
C GLU A 324 -12.59 1.47 -16.32
N TRP A 325 -13.83 1.95 -16.37
CA TRP A 325 -14.89 1.41 -17.22
C TRP A 325 -15.63 2.56 -17.92
N MET A 326 -15.78 2.49 -19.23
CA MET A 326 -16.57 3.44 -20.02
C MET A 326 -17.46 2.69 -20.99
N GLN A 327 -18.75 3.01 -21.04
CA GLN A 327 -19.71 2.35 -21.93
C GLN A 327 -20.75 3.35 -22.45
N GLY A 328 -20.77 3.59 -23.76
CA GLY A 328 -21.70 4.54 -24.39
C GLY A 328 -22.96 3.93 -25.01
N ALA A 329 -23.03 2.60 -25.14
CA ALA A 329 -24.15 1.89 -25.76
C ALA A 329 -24.18 0.39 -25.38
N GLY A 330 -25.25 -0.29 -25.78
CA GLY A 330 -25.42 -1.75 -25.71
C GLY A 330 -25.46 -2.32 -24.29
N THR A 331 -25.55 -3.64 -24.17
CA THR A 331 -25.58 -4.37 -22.89
C THR A 331 -24.25 -5.08 -22.61
N VAL A 332 -23.75 -4.95 -21.38
CA VAL A 332 -22.63 -5.74 -20.88
C VAL A 332 -23.00 -6.34 -19.53
N ARG A 333 -22.73 -7.63 -19.35
CA ARG A 333 -22.83 -8.35 -18.08
C ARG A 333 -21.43 -8.51 -17.51
N VAL A 334 -21.26 -8.33 -16.20
CA VAL A 334 -19.98 -8.51 -15.50
C VAL A 334 -20.22 -9.32 -14.23
N GLN A 335 -19.52 -10.44 -14.10
CA GLN A 335 -19.82 -11.43 -13.07
C GLN A 335 -18.54 -11.96 -12.38
N GLY A 336 -18.50 -11.87 -11.04
CA GLY A 336 -17.48 -12.56 -10.24
C GLY A 336 -17.74 -14.06 -10.14
N MET A 337 -16.66 -14.85 -10.15
CA MET A 337 -16.75 -16.31 -10.35
C MET A 337 -17.32 -17.03 -9.11
N GLU A 338 -16.62 -16.96 -7.98
CA GLU A 338 -16.97 -17.62 -6.72
C GLU A 338 -17.27 -16.62 -5.61
N LYS A 339 -16.64 -15.44 -5.63
CA LYS A 339 -16.72 -14.41 -4.58
C LYS A 339 -16.95 -13.03 -5.17
N GLN A 340 -17.64 -12.17 -4.42
CA GLN A 340 -17.84 -10.76 -4.80
C GLN A 340 -16.55 -10.00 -5.08
N GLN A 341 -15.43 -10.42 -4.48
CA GLN A 341 -14.13 -9.76 -4.60
C GLN A 341 -13.25 -10.35 -5.72
N ASP A 342 -13.70 -11.40 -6.43
CA ASP A 342 -12.96 -11.98 -7.57
C ASP A 342 -12.81 -10.95 -8.71
N LEU A 343 -13.87 -10.16 -9.00
CA LEU A 343 -13.85 -9.09 -9.99
C LEU A 343 -14.21 -7.76 -9.31
N THR A 344 -13.25 -6.82 -9.34
CA THR A 344 -13.39 -5.50 -8.69
C THR A 344 -13.39 -4.36 -9.71
N PHE A 345 -14.40 -3.50 -9.67
CA PHE A 345 -14.35 -2.15 -10.25
C PHE A 345 -13.69 -1.20 -9.27
N GLY A 346 -12.42 -0.85 -9.49
CA GLY A 346 -11.69 0.12 -8.67
C GLY A 346 -12.25 1.55 -8.73
N CYS A 347 -13.06 1.84 -9.76
CA CYS A 347 -13.78 3.10 -9.98
C CYS A 347 -12.90 4.35 -9.90
N THR A 348 -11.72 4.32 -10.53
CA THR A 348 -10.96 5.57 -10.82
C THR A 348 -11.76 6.45 -11.79
N THR A 349 -12.41 5.82 -12.78
CA THR A 349 -13.60 6.33 -13.47
C THR A 349 -14.47 5.13 -13.84
N LEU A 350 -15.74 5.10 -13.43
CA LEU A 350 -16.77 4.30 -14.11
C LEU A 350 -17.80 5.27 -14.70
N GLU A 351 -18.02 5.19 -16.00
CA GLU A 351 -18.94 6.07 -16.73
C GLU A 351 -19.85 5.27 -17.68
N LEU A 352 -21.16 5.41 -17.52
CA LEU A 352 -22.19 4.85 -18.38
C LEU A 352 -23.00 6.00 -19.00
N SER A 353 -23.13 6.01 -20.33
CA SER A 353 -23.81 7.08 -21.09
C SER A 353 -24.66 6.53 -22.23
N GLY A 354 -25.41 7.41 -22.92
CA GLY A 354 -26.30 7.06 -24.02
C GLY A 354 -27.38 6.04 -23.63
N GLU A 355 -27.46 4.95 -24.39
CA GLU A 355 -28.37 3.81 -24.16
C GLU A 355 -27.63 2.60 -23.53
N SER A 356 -26.54 2.85 -22.80
CA SER A 356 -25.75 1.76 -22.20
C SER A 356 -26.46 1.06 -21.05
N LYS A 357 -26.21 -0.25 -20.93
CA LYS A 357 -26.64 -1.08 -19.82
C LYS A 357 -25.49 -1.90 -19.27
N LEU A 358 -25.17 -1.71 -17.99
CA LEU A 358 -24.26 -2.56 -17.23
C LEU A 358 -25.08 -3.41 -16.25
N ILE A 359 -24.92 -4.73 -16.33
CA ILE A 359 -25.46 -5.69 -15.38
C ILE A 359 -24.30 -6.29 -14.60
N ALA A 360 -24.19 -5.96 -13.31
CA ALA A 360 -23.15 -6.45 -12.42
C ALA A 360 -23.72 -7.50 -11.44
N ASP A 361 -22.96 -8.57 -11.20
CA ASP A 361 -23.37 -9.69 -10.34
C ASP A 361 -22.16 -10.24 -9.57
N ARG A 362 -22.21 -10.25 -8.23
CA ARG A 362 -21.09 -10.64 -7.36
C ARG A 362 -19.77 -9.96 -7.74
N VAL A 363 -19.76 -8.63 -7.67
CA VAL A 363 -18.56 -7.79 -7.90
C VAL A 363 -18.32 -6.84 -6.73
N HIS A 364 -17.11 -6.28 -6.67
CA HIS A 364 -16.78 -5.17 -5.76
C HIS A 364 -16.81 -3.83 -6.51
N PHE A 365 -17.37 -2.79 -5.90
CA PHE A 365 -17.37 -1.41 -6.42
C PHE A 365 -16.63 -0.46 -5.47
N GLY A 366 -15.70 0.31 -6.05
CA GLY A 366 -14.80 1.19 -5.32
C GLY A 366 -13.42 0.56 -5.10
N ARG A 367 -12.53 1.32 -4.45
CA ARG A 367 -11.11 0.97 -4.42
C ARG A 367 -10.85 -0.30 -3.59
N PRO A 368 -10.04 -1.26 -4.09
CA PRO A 368 -9.59 -2.40 -3.32
C PRO A 368 -9.07 -2.01 -1.93
N MET A 369 -9.32 -2.83 -0.92
CA MET A 369 -8.87 -2.58 0.46
C MET A 369 -7.33 -2.50 0.60
N THR A 370 -6.59 -2.99 -0.39
CA THR A 370 -5.13 -2.86 -0.52
C THR A 370 -4.66 -1.47 -0.97
N TRP A 371 -5.49 -0.66 -1.65
CA TRP A 371 -5.13 0.66 -2.21
C TRP A 371 -5.18 1.80 -1.16
N GLN A 372 -4.86 1.50 0.09
CA GLN A 372 -4.68 2.48 1.18
C GLN A 372 -3.27 3.12 1.05
N PRO A 373 -3.03 4.37 1.48
CA PRO A 373 -3.79 5.14 2.48
C PRO A 373 -4.77 6.19 1.93
N GLU A 374 -5.03 6.22 0.61
CA GLU A 374 -5.71 7.37 0.00
C GLU A 374 -7.17 7.54 0.47
N ASN A 375 -7.56 8.77 0.80
CA ASN A 375 -8.94 9.14 1.16
C ASN A 375 -9.84 9.39 -0.06
N SER A 376 -9.35 9.12 -1.27
CA SER A 376 -10.12 9.23 -2.50
C SER A 376 -11.34 8.30 -2.49
N ILE A 377 -12.47 8.86 -2.88
CA ILE A 377 -13.70 8.14 -3.20
C ILE A 377 -13.66 7.85 -4.71
N GLY A 378 -13.89 6.61 -5.12
CA GLY A 378 -14.09 6.26 -6.51
C GLY A 378 -15.49 6.65 -6.98
N GLU A 379 -15.70 6.80 -8.29
CA GLU A 379 -16.96 7.28 -8.84
C GLU A 379 -17.54 6.34 -9.90
N ALA A 380 -18.86 6.16 -9.83
CA ALA A 380 -19.70 5.41 -10.74
C ALA A 380 -20.82 6.34 -11.24
N ASN A 381 -20.55 7.00 -12.36
CA ASN A 381 -21.41 8.01 -12.97
C ASN A 381 -22.25 7.38 -14.09
N VAL A 382 -23.57 7.58 -14.04
CA VAL A 382 -24.54 7.04 -15.00
C VAL A 382 -25.41 8.21 -15.47
N LYS A 383 -25.51 8.45 -16.78
CA LYS A 383 -26.17 9.63 -17.36
C LYS A 383 -26.98 9.30 -18.63
N ASP A 384 -27.56 10.31 -19.28
CA ASP A 384 -28.44 10.16 -20.44
C ASP A 384 -29.64 9.22 -20.11
N ASN A 385 -29.80 8.10 -20.82
CA ASN A 385 -30.79 7.05 -20.54
C ASN A 385 -30.12 5.76 -19.99
N ALA A 386 -28.85 5.83 -19.57
CA ALA A 386 -28.07 4.64 -19.21
C ALA A 386 -28.57 3.95 -17.93
N SER A 387 -28.23 2.66 -17.79
CA SER A 387 -28.66 1.86 -16.64
C SER A 387 -27.56 0.98 -16.03
N LEU A 388 -27.48 1.00 -14.70
CA LEU A 388 -26.68 0.08 -13.89
C LEU A 388 -27.62 -0.80 -13.08
N GLN A 389 -27.49 -2.12 -13.23
CA GLN A 389 -28.21 -3.11 -12.43
C GLN A 389 -27.18 -3.99 -11.72
N ALA A 390 -27.03 -3.82 -10.40
CA ALA A 390 -26.05 -4.53 -9.59
C ALA A 390 -26.73 -5.50 -8.61
N ASN A 391 -26.23 -6.72 -8.48
CA ASN A 391 -26.78 -7.75 -7.60
C ASN A 391 -25.68 -8.40 -6.77
N ASP A 392 -25.95 -8.64 -5.49
CA ASP A 392 -25.04 -9.28 -4.53
C ASP A 392 -23.62 -8.69 -4.56
N ILE A 393 -23.50 -7.36 -4.41
CA ILE A 393 -22.22 -6.65 -4.53
C ILE A 393 -21.63 -6.24 -3.17
N SER A 394 -20.34 -5.91 -3.13
CA SER A 394 -19.71 -5.21 -2.00
C SER A 394 -19.22 -3.83 -2.42
N VAL A 395 -19.19 -2.87 -1.48
CA VAL A 395 -18.85 -1.46 -1.75
C VAL A 395 -17.84 -0.89 -0.74
N ASN A 396 -16.86 -0.12 -1.23
CA ASN A 396 -15.87 0.57 -0.38
C ASN A 396 -15.38 1.89 -1.00
N LYS A 397 -15.60 3.02 -0.30
CA LYS A 397 -15.22 4.38 -0.74
C LYS A 397 -15.71 4.67 -2.17
N ILE A 398 -17.01 4.52 -2.40
CA ILE A 398 -17.65 4.70 -3.72
C ILE A 398 -18.72 5.81 -3.66
N ARG A 399 -18.86 6.58 -4.74
CA ARG A 399 -20.01 7.43 -5.04
C ARG A 399 -20.72 6.90 -6.28
N PHE A 400 -22.01 6.64 -6.19
CA PHE A 400 -22.90 6.44 -7.33
C PHE A 400 -23.59 7.76 -7.68
N ARG A 401 -23.68 8.10 -8.97
CA ARG A 401 -24.32 9.35 -9.45
C ARG A 401 -25.22 9.04 -10.65
N ALA A 402 -26.47 9.50 -10.60
CA ALA A 402 -27.46 9.28 -11.64
C ALA A 402 -27.96 10.64 -12.20
N GLU A 403 -27.61 10.94 -13.45
CA GLU A 403 -27.92 12.19 -14.15
C GLU A 403 -29.01 11.99 -15.21
N ASP A 404 -29.72 13.05 -15.57
CA ASP A 404 -30.77 13.10 -16.63
C ASP A 404 -31.96 12.15 -16.43
N LYS A 405 -31.86 10.91 -16.94
CA LYS A 405 -32.85 9.82 -16.80
C LYS A 405 -32.17 8.49 -16.48
N ALA A 406 -30.91 8.52 -16.07
CA ALA A 406 -30.17 7.33 -15.68
C ALA A 406 -30.88 6.57 -14.56
N THR A 407 -30.72 5.24 -14.56
CA THR A 407 -31.24 4.39 -13.49
C THR A 407 -30.12 3.53 -12.89
N ILE A 408 -29.98 3.58 -11.58
CA ILE A 408 -29.12 2.69 -10.81
C ILE A 408 -30.01 1.85 -9.90
N LYS A 409 -29.92 0.53 -10.00
CA LYS A 409 -30.65 -0.41 -9.15
C LYS A 409 -29.67 -1.39 -8.52
N ILE A 410 -29.57 -1.41 -7.20
CA ILE A 410 -28.63 -2.23 -6.43
C ILE A 410 -29.43 -3.15 -5.50
N ASN A 411 -29.37 -4.46 -5.72
CA ASN A 411 -30.07 -5.46 -4.92
C ASN A 411 -29.04 -6.27 -4.12
N GLY A 412 -29.05 -6.17 -2.78
CA GLY A 412 -28.08 -6.87 -1.94
C GLY A 412 -26.68 -6.22 -1.99
N VAL A 413 -26.37 -5.40 -0.98
CA VAL A 413 -25.10 -4.66 -0.90
C VAL A 413 -24.38 -4.83 0.44
N GLU A 414 -23.17 -5.40 0.41
CA GLU A 414 -22.25 -5.44 1.56
C GLU A 414 -21.44 -4.13 1.65
N LYS A 415 -21.72 -3.32 2.67
CA LYS A 415 -21.03 -2.04 2.89
C LYS A 415 -19.74 -2.23 3.70
N LEU A 416 -18.64 -2.49 3.01
CA LEU A 416 -17.29 -2.60 3.59
C LEU A 416 -16.67 -1.24 3.94
N GLY A 417 -17.19 -0.15 3.37
CA GLY A 417 -16.74 1.22 3.63
C GLY A 417 -17.80 2.27 3.29
N GLN A 418 -17.35 3.50 3.06
CA GLN A 418 -18.25 4.60 2.70
C GLN A 418 -18.89 4.38 1.34
N MET A 419 -20.21 4.53 1.27
CA MET A 419 -21.00 4.57 0.05
C MET A 419 -21.77 5.91 0.03
N LEU A 420 -21.70 6.63 -1.10
CA LEU A 420 -22.43 7.87 -1.34
C LEU A 420 -23.32 7.73 -2.58
N THR A 421 -24.39 8.52 -2.63
CA THR A 421 -25.29 8.64 -3.78
C THR A 421 -25.48 10.11 -4.16
N SER A 422 -25.82 10.39 -5.42
CA SER A 422 -26.25 11.71 -5.92
C SER A 422 -27.28 11.51 -7.04
N GLU A 423 -28.45 12.13 -6.91
CA GLU A 423 -29.54 12.07 -7.87
C GLU A 423 -29.73 13.44 -8.53
N GLU A 424 -29.41 13.53 -9.81
CA GLU A 424 -29.32 14.78 -10.59
C GLU A 424 -30.18 14.65 -11.86
N GLY A 425 -31.42 14.16 -11.66
CA GLY A 425 -32.40 13.85 -12.70
C GLY A 425 -32.70 12.34 -12.77
N GLY A 426 -31.67 11.51 -12.64
CA GLY A 426 -31.80 10.05 -12.57
C GLY A 426 -32.27 9.52 -11.21
N GLU A 427 -32.52 8.20 -11.16
CA GLU A 427 -33.06 7.46 -10.01
C GLU A 427 -32.03 6.44 -9.48
N ILE A 428 -31.83 6.39 -8.15
CA ILE A 428 -30.97 5.40 -7.47
C ILE A 428 -31.78 4.58 -6.46
N GLU A 429 -32.14 3.36 -6.83
CA GLU A 429 -32.81 2.37 -5.97
C GLU A 429 -31.77 1.44 -5.34
N ILE A 430 -31.81 1.27 -4.01
CA ILE A 430 -30.91 0.38 -3.27
C ILE A 430 -31.72 -0.45 -2.29
N ASP A 431 -31.83 -1.75 -2.55
CA ASP A 431 -32.37 -2.74 -1.61
C ASP A 431 -31.23 -3.30 -0.76
N GLU A 432 -31.07 -2.72 0.43
CA GLU A 432 -30.18 -3.25 1.47
C GLU A 432 -30.81 -4.50 2.07
N ALA A 433 -30.22 -5.67 1.77
CA ALA A 433 -30.77 -7.01 2.04
C ALA A 433 -31.50 -7.14 3.38
N GLN A 434 -32.83 -7.03 3.36
CA GLN A 434 -33.70 -7.17 4.53
C GLN A 434 -33.91 -8.65 4.86
N GLY A 435 -32.85 -9.32 5.32
CA GLY A 435 -32.85 -10.77 5.55
C GLY A 435 -32.15 -11.20 6.83
N GLU A 436 -32.93 -11.72 7.78
CA GLU A 436 -32.45 -12.70 8.76
C GLU A 436 -32.19 -14.02 8.02
N VAL A 437 -31.05 -14.11 7.30
CA VAL A 437 -30.69 -15.30 6.52
C VAL A 437 -30.03 -16.34 7.43
N GLU A 438 -30.59 -17.55 7.48
CA GLU A 438 -29.90 -18.72 8.05
C GLU A 438 -28.61 -18.95 7.27
N VAL A 439 -27.47 -18.75 7.93
CA VAL A 439 -26.15 -18.78 7.27
C VAL A 439 -25.74 -20.22 6.96
N GLU A 440 -26.07 -20.69 5.75
CA GLU A 440 -25.44 -21.87 5.17
C GLU A 440 -23.95 -21.55 4.94
N LYS A 441 -23.07 -22.12 5.77
CA LYS A 441 -21.69 -21.65 6.00
C LYS A 441 -20.74 -21.87 4.80
N THR A 442 -20.85 -21.08 3.75
CA THR A 442 -19.83 -20.93 2.68
C THR A 442 -18.85 -19.81 3.04
N SER A 443 -17.87 -20.09 3.91
CA SER A 443 -16.97 -19.05 4.42
C SER A 443 -16.05 -18.48 3.33
N THR A 444 -16.36 -17.25 2.89
CA THR A 444 -15.54 -16.42 2.02
C THR A 444 -14.32 -15.87 2.77
N LYS A 445 -13.44 -16.79 3.20
CA LYS A 445 -12.33 -16.59 4.12
C LYS A 445 -11.54 -15.30 3.82
N ARG A 446 -11.84 -14.26 4.60
CA ARG A 446 -11.16 -12.96 4.66
C ARG A 446 -9.65 -13.20 4.81
N SER A 447 -8.80 -12.54 4.02
CA SER A 447 -7.35 -12.65 4.27
C SER A 447 -7.04 -12.07 5.66
N ARG A 448 -6.41 -12.90 6.49
CA ARG A 448 -6.14 -12.62 7.90
C ARG A 448 -4.69 -12.18 8.05
N PRO A 449 -4.36 -11.22 8.92
CA PRO A 449 -2.98 -10.86 9.17
C PRO A 449 -2.17 -12.08 9.60
N LYS A 450 -1.05 -12.31 8.90
CA LYS A 450 -0.05 -13.30 9.32
C LYS A 450 0.62 -12.79 10.59
N VAL A 451 0.56 -13.57 11.67
CA VAL A 451 1.05 -13.17 13.00
C VAL A 451 2.12 -14.14 13.49
N TRP A 452 3.18 -13.56 14.04
CA TRP A 452 4.14 -14.24 14.89
C TRP A 452 4.26 -13.47 16.20
N ILE A 453 4.22 -14.13 17.36
CA ILE A 453 4.31 -13.47 18.67
C ILE A 453 5.64 -13.81 19.34
N ILE A 454 6.33 -12.81 19.90
CA ILE A 454 7.51 -12.96 20.75
C ILE A 454 7.21 -12.25 22.07
N THR A 455 7.14 -13.04 23.14
CA THR A 455 6.62 -12.63 24.45
C THR A 455 7.50 -13.21 25.56
N ASP A 456 7.67 -12.47 26.66
CA ASP A 456 8.29 -13.03 27.87
C ASP A 456 7.30 -13.69 28.83
N MET A 457 6.05 -13.91 28.41
CA MET A 457 5.09 -14.78 29.09
C MET A 457 5.75 -16.07 29.58
N SER A 458 5.56 -16.37 30.86
CA SER A 458 6.11 -17.54 31.52
C SER A 458 5.22 -17.99 32.67
N ASP A 459 5.50 -19.15 33.25
CA ASP A 459 4.69 -19.69 34.34
C ASP A 459 4.76 -18.78 35.58
N LYS A 460 3.66 -18.05 35.85
CA LYS A 460 3.52 -17.15 37.01
C LYS A 460 3.69 -17.83 38.38
N ARG A 461 3.73 -19.17 38.44
CA ARG A 461 4.06 -19.95 39.64
C ARG A 461 5.57 -19.95 39.95
N LEU A 462 6.42 -19.69 38.95
CA LEU A 462 7.88 -19.57 39.11
C LEU A 462 8.19 -18.32 39.95
N ARG A 463 8.98 -18.50 41.02
CA ARG A 463 9.29 -17.42 41.96
C ARG A 463 10.36 -16.48 41.43
N GLY A 464 10.10 -15.18 41.51
CA GLY A 464 11.03 -14.13 41.12
C GLY A 464 10.82 -12.83 41.88
N ASN A 465 11.26 -11.73 41.26
CA ASN A 465 11.42 -10.43 41.91
C ASN A 465 10.31 -9.43 41.54
N GLU A 466 9.37 -9.79 40.65
CA GLU A 466 8.29 -8.87 40.28
C GLU A 466 7.28 -8.68 41.41
N ARG A 467 6.44 -7.65 41.29
CA ARG A 467 5.54 -7.22 42.37
C ARG A 467 4.54 -8.29 42.82
N GLY A 468 4.21 -9.26 41.96
CA GLY A 468 3.40 -10.45 42.29
C GLY A 468 4.19 -11.63 42.88
N GLY A 469 5.53 -11.55 42.93
CA GLY A 469 6.42 -12.65 43.32
C GLY A 469 6.75 -13.64 42.19
N SER A 470 6.36 -13.34 40.95
CA SER A 470 6.65 -14.08 39.72
C SER A 470 8.02 -13.68 39.12
N VAL A 471 8.48 -14.40 38.08
CA VAL A 471 9.72 -14.08 37.36
C VAL A 471 9.56 -12.88 36.41
N ASN A 472 8.47 -12.86 35.65
CA ASN A 472 8.04 -11.76 34.77
C ASN A 472 6.64 -11.28 35.23
N ASP A 473 6.11 -10.18 34.68
CA ASP A 473 4.77 -9.68 35.04
C ASP A 473 3.69 -10.55 34.35
N PRO A 474 2.54 -10.88 34.99
CA PRO A 474 1.52 -11.76 34.38
C PRO A 474 0.54 -11.09 33.38
N ASP A 475 0.78 -9.88 32.89
CA ASP A 475 -0.08 -9.16 31.91
C ASP A 475 -0.15 -9.91 30.60
N ASP A 476 0.99 -10.43 30.14
CA ASP A 476 1.08 -11.24 28.93
C ASP A 476 0.24 -12.52 28.98
N ILE A 477 -0.05 -13.05 30.18
CA ILE A 477 -0.99 -14.18 30.33
C ILE A 477 -2.43 -13.73 30.00
N SER A 478 -2.83 -12.55 30.46
CA SER A 478 -4.11 -11.95 30.11
C SER A 478 -4.15 -11.59 28.61
N ALA A 479 -3.08 -11.01 28.07
CA ALA A 479 -2.99 -10.61 26.66
C ALA A 479 -3.03 -11.83 25.72
N MET A 480 -2.37 -12.93 26.08
CA MET A 480 -2.43 -14.19 25.34
C MET A 480 -3.82 -14.81 25.37
N ALA A 481 -4.48 -14.88 26.53
CA ALA A 481 -5.86 -15.36 26.61
C ALA A 481 -6.84 -14.50 25.79
N GLY A 482 -6.65 -13.18 25.80
CA GLY A 482 -7.37 -12.25 24.94
C GLY A 482 -7.11 -12.46 23.44
N TYR A 483 -5.86 -12.73 23.05
CA TYR A 483 -5.48 -13.05 21.67
C TYR A 483 -6.11 -14.38 21.21
N LEU A 484 -6.11 -15.40 22.06
CA LEU A 484 -6.67 -16.72 21.76
C LEU A 484 -8.20 -16.69 21.60
N LEU A 485 -8.91 -15.87 22.39
CA LEU A 485 -10.32 -15.57 22.17
C LEU A 485 -10.57 -14.90 20.79
N MET A 486 -9.57 -14.24 20.20
CA MET A 486 -9.63 -13.57 18.90
C MET A 486 -8.96 -14.38 17.76
N ALA A 487 -8.57 -15.64 17.98
CA ALA A 487 -7.68 -16.38 17.05
C ALA A 487 -8.25 -16.63 15.63
N ASN A 488 -9.57 -16.53 15.43
CA ASN A 488 -10.19 -16.57 14.10
C ASN A 488 -9.90 -15.32 13.24
N GLU A 489 -9.53 -14.18 13.83
CA GLU A 489 -9.22 -12.96 13.07
C GLU A 489 -7.79 -12.98 12.49
N PHE A 490 -6.97 -13.95 12.88
CA PHE A 490 -5.54 -14.02 12.55
C PHE A 490 -5.17 -15.33 11.83
N ASP A 491 -4.01 -15.33 11.19
CA ASP A 491 -3.30 -16.53 10.74
C ASP A 491 -2.02 -16.67 11.58
N THR A 492 -2.08 -17.50 12.62
CA THR A 492 -1.05 -17.55 13.68
C THR A 492 0.05 -18.53 13.30
N LEU A 493 1.18 -18.01 12.81
CA LEU A 493 2.28 -18.81 12.27
C LEU A 493 3.35 -19.17 13.32
N GLY A 494 3.31 -18.56 14.51
CA GLY A 494 4.15 -18.95 15.65
C GLY A 494 3.94 -18.10 16.90
N ILE A 495 4.13 -18.72 18.07
CA ILE A 495 4.15 -18.03 19.37
C ILE A 495 5.40 -18.48 20.12
N VAL A 496 6.30 -17.54 20.43
CA VAL A 496 7.55 -17.76 21.16
C VAL A 496 7.42 -17.18 22.57
N VAL A 497 7.56 -18.03 23.59
CA VAL A 497 7.34 -17.71 25.01
C VAL A 497 8.65 -17.68 25.81
N ALA A 498 8.63 -16.97 26.94
CA ALA A 498 9.78 -16.73 27.83
C ALA A 498 11.01 -16.09 27.14
N SER A 499 10.79 -15.20 26.16
CA SER A 499 11.86 -14.42 25.49
C SER A 499 12.44 -13.31 26.39
N THR A 500 13.22 -13.71 27.39
CA THR A 500 13.74 -12.83 28.44
C THR A 500 15.09 -13.27 29.03
N HIS A 501 15.72 -12.35 29.77
CA HIS A 501 17.05 -12.50 30.38
C HIS A 501 17.00 -12.83 31.88
N ARG A 502 15.81 -13.04 32.44
CA ARG A 502 15.64 -13.35 33.87
C ARG A 502 16.28 -14.71 34.19
N ARG A 503 17.38 -14.67 34.95
CA ARG A 503 18.25 -15.83 35.27
C ARG A 503 17.50 -17.02 35.89
N GLN A 504 16.36 -16.78 36.52
CA GLN A 504 15.45 -17.80 37.05
C GLN A 504 14.97 -18.78 35.98
N HIS A 505 14.82 -18.35 34.72
CA HIS A 505 14.40 -19.23 33.62
C HIS A 505 15.49 -20.17 33.14
N ARG A 506 16.77 -19.88 33.36
CA ARG A 506 17.88 -20.74 32.94
C ARG A 506 17.81 -22.17 33.48
N THR A 507 17.08 -22.38 34.58
CA THR A 507 16.79 -23.70 35.14
C THR A 507 15.30 -23.91 35.41
N SER A 508 14.40 -23.17 34.73
CA SER A 508 12.97 -23.45 34.78
C SER A 508 12.60 -24.58 33.81
N PRO A 509 11.50 -25.32 34.05
CA PRO A 509 10.94 -26.28 33.10
C PRO A 509 10.67 -25.67 31.72
N ASP A 510 10.35 -26.52 30.75
CA ASP A 510 9.95 -26.08 29.41
C ASP A 510 8.74 -25.14 29.50
N GLN A 511 8.88 -23.93 28.95
CA GLN A 511 7.84 -22.91 28.99
C GLN A 511 6.83 -23.04 27.85
N ALA A 512 7.19 -23.69 26.74
CA ALA A 512 6.24 -24.05 25.69
C ALA A 512 5.36 -25.22 26.12
N GLN A 513 5.91 -26.23 26.81
CA GLN A 513 5.11 -27.30 27.42
C GLN A 513 4.09 -26.70 28.41
N TRP A 514 4.53 -25.82 29.32
CA TRP A 514 3.62 -25.13 30.22
C TRP A 514 2.55 -24.32 29.47
N ALA A 515 2.91 -23.63 28.39
CA ALA A 515 1.95 -22.84 27.62
C ALA A 515 0.90 -23.72 26.90
N ASP A 516 1.27 -24.89 26.40
CA ASP A 516 0.29 -25.84 25.84
C ASP A 516 -0.58 -26.51 26.93
N GLU A 517 0.00 -26.90 28.06
CA GLU A 517 -0.75 -27.43 29.21
C GLU A 517 -1.72 -26.39 29.82
N PHE A 518 -1.41 -25.09 29.72
CA PHE A 518 -2.20 -24.03 30.34
C PHE A 518 -3.17 -23.35 29.36
N PHE A 519 -2.67 -22.86 28.23
CA PHE A 519 -3.50 -22.23 27.19
C PHE A 519 -4.02 -23.22 26.16
N GLY A 520 -3.22 -24.22 25.77
CA GLY A 520 -3.64 -25.23 24.80
C GLY A 520 -4.84 -26.04 25.29
N ASP A 521 -4.83 -26.51 26.54
CA ASP A 521 -5.97 -27.22 27.15
C ASP A 521 -7.17 -26.31 27.50
N ALA A 522 -6.98 -25.00 27.59
CA ALA A 522 -8.07 -24.04 27.64
C ALA A 522 -8.69 -23.84 26.26
N TYR A 523 -7.85 -23.63 25.25
CA TYR A 523 -8.24 -23.43 23.86
C TYR A 523 -8.95 -24.66 23.29
N ARG A 524 -8.39 -25.86 23.46
CA ARG A 524 -8.98 -27.14 23.03
C ARG A 524 -10.35 -27.43 23.65
N ALA A 525 -10.66 -26.85 24.82
CA ALA A 525 -11.97 -26.98 25.45
C ALA A 525 -13.00 -25.94 24.94
N ASP A 526 -12.54 -24.72 24.66
CA ASP A 526 -13.39 -23.61 24.22
C ASP A 526 -13.66 -23.61 22.70
N VAL A 527 -12.69 -24.06 21.89
CA VAL A 527 -12.66 -23.86 20.42
C VAL A 527 -13.83 -24.51 19.68
N ALA A 528 -14.37 -25.62 20.17
CA ALA A 528 -15.50 -26.29 19.52
C ALA A 528 -16.76 -25.38 19.51
N ALA A 529 -17.11 -24.80 20.65
CA ALA A 529 -18.25 -23.89 20.78
C ALA A 529 -18.01 -22.53 20.08
N LEU A 530 -16.75 -22.07 20.07
CA LEU A 530 -16.34 -20.90 19.29
C LEU A 530 -16.52 -21.15 17.79
N ASN A 531 -16.15 -22.31 17.26
CA ASN A 531 -16.36 -22.67 15.85
C ASN A 531 -17.82 -22.99 15.48
N GLU A 532 -18.60 -23.48 16.43
CA GLU A 532 -20.05 -23.66 16.28
C GLU A 532 -20.75 -22.32 16.05
N THR A 533 -20.53 -21.34 16.95
CA THR A 533 -21.29 -20.07 16.96
C THR A 533 -20.66 -18.94 16.14
N ILE A 534 -19.34 -18.81 16.13
CA ILE A 534 -18.60 -17.73 15.44
C ILE A 534 -17.89 -18.27 14.19
N GLY A 535 -17.32 -19.47 14.28
CA GLY A 535 -16.59 -20.10 13.16
C GLY A 535 -15.16 -19.59 12.98
N ASP A 536 -14.49 -20.20 12.00
CA ASP A 536 -13.19 -19.78 11.47
C ASP A 536 -11.96 -19.80 12.44
N TYR A 537 -12.11 -20.28 13.68
CA TYR A 537 -10.98 -20.51 14.60
C TYR A 537 -10.11 -21.70 14.12
N PRO A 538 -8.77 -21.60 14.19
CA PRO A 538 -7.89 -22.76 13.93
C PRO A 538 -8.13 -23.87 14.96
N GLU A 539 -8.05 -25.13 14.55
CA GLU A 539 -8.31 -26.29 15.42
C GLU A 539 -7.29 -26.43 16.56
N THR A 540 -6.06 -25.97 16.33
CA THR A 540 -4.95 -26.02 17.29
C THR A 540 -4.15 -24.71 17.28
N ILE A 541 -3.50 -24.44 18.40
CA ILE A 541 -2.46 -23.42 18.56
C ILE A 541 -1.24 -24.13 19.14
N SER A 542 -0.03 -23.68 18.79
CA SER A 542 1.22 -24.23 19.30
C SER A 542 2.14 -23.13 19.84
N PHE A 543 2.94 -23.51 20.84
CA PHE A 543 3.88 -22.62 21.54
C PHE A 543 5.30 -23.14 21.34
N GLN A 544 6.27 -22.23 21.37
CA GLN A 544 7.70 -22.52 21.23
C GLN A 544 8.49 -21.79 22.30
N GLN A 545 9.51 -22.45 22.87
CA GLN A 545 10.34 -21.86 23.91
C GLN A 545 11.42 -20.99 23.25
N SER A 546 11.58 -19.75 23.70
CA SER A 546 12.65 -18.86 23.23
C SER A 546 14.03 -19.50 23.35
N CYS A 547 14.84 -19.42 22.29
CA CYS A 547 16.25 -19.81 22.34
C CYS A 547 17.10 -18.93 23.30
N ILE A 548 16.59 -17.74 23.67
CA ILE A 548 17.25 -16.82 24.59
C ILE A 548 17.03 -17.21 26.06
N LYS A 549 15.93 -17.89 26.41
CA LYS A 549 15.57 -18.31 27.79
C LYS A 549 16.74 -18.93 28.57
N GLU A 550 17.46 -19.87 27.95
CA GLU A 550 18.46 -20.70 28.65
C GLU A 550 19.87 -20.11 28.60
N THR A 551 20.15 -19.29 27.57
CA THR A 551 21.42 -18.57 27.43
C THR A 551 21.44 -17.27 28.24
N ALA A 552 20.29 -16.60 28.34
CA ALA A 552 20.16 -15.19 28.69
C ALA A 552 21.13 -14.29 27.90
N GLU A 553 21.38 -14.62 26.61
CA GLU A 553 22.18 -13.76 25.74
C GLU A 553 21.41 -12.48 25.41
N LYS A 554 21.97 -11.34 25.80
CA LYS A 554 21.59 -10.02 25.26
C LYS A 554 22.25 -9.76 23.92
N PHE A 555 21.57 -9.02 23.06
CA PHE A 555 22.05 -8.60 21.76
C PHE A 555 23.37 -7.84 21.89
N LYS A 556 24.32 -8.16 21.00
CA LYS A 556 25.63 -7.52 20.95
C LYS A 556 25.73 -6.72 19.65
N PRO A 557 25.65 -5.38 19.67
CA PRO A 557 25.67 -4.55 18.45
C PRO A 557 26.98 -4.65 17.67
N ASN A 558 28.05 -5.12 18.32
CA ASN A 558 29.36 -5.38 17.72
C ASN A 558 29.56 -6.86 17.31
N ARG A 559 28.53 -7.72 17.45
CA ARG A 559 28.52 -9.10 16.92
C ARG A 559 27.78 -9.09 15.58
N THR A 560 28.39 -9.75 14.60
CA THR A 560 27.76 -10.04 13.32
C THR A 560 27.12 -11.42 13.40
N TYR A 561 25.81 -11.53 13.22
CA TYR A 561 25.06 -12.78 13.39
C TYR A 561 24.94 -13.53 12.04
N THR A 562 26.06 -14.01 11.50
CA THR A 562 26.13 -14.68 10.18
C THR A 562 25.41 -16.03 10.12
N SER A 563 25.25 -16.73 11.25
CA SER A 563 24.48 -17.97 11.36
C SER A 563 23.39 -17.87 12.43
N LEU A 564 22.33 -18.66 12.28
CA LEU A 564 21.24 -18.86 13.23
C LEU A 564 21.21 -20.28 13.82
N ASP A 565 22.28 -21.08 13.68
CA ASP A 565 22.33 -22.47 14.16
C ASP A 565 22.06 -22.60 15.68
N ASP A 566 22.50 -21.62 16.48
CA ASP A 566 22.24 -21.54 17.94
C ASP A 566 20.87 -20.93 18.29
N TYR A 567 20.03 -20.58 17.30
CA TYR A 567 18.85 -19.70 17.46
C TYR A 567 17.62 -20.24 16.72
N ASP A 568 17.12 -21.41 17.12
CA ASP A 568 16.10 -22.15 16.38
C ASP A 568 14.78 -21.36 16.18
N THR A 569 14.30 -20.62 17.19
CA THR A 569 13.10 -19.78 17.07
C THR A 569 13.27 -18.66 16.05
N ILE A 570 14.47 -18.08 15.95
CA ILE A 570 14.82 -17.03 14.99
C ILE A 570 14.98 -17.61 13.58
N ALA A 571 15.59 -18.80 13.45
CA ALA A 571 15.71 -19.52 12.19
C ALA A 571 14.34 -19.91 11.62
N LYS A 572 13.41 -20.35 12.48
CA LYS A 572 12.02 -20.65 12.10
C LYS A 572 11.26 -19.39 11.67
N LEU A 573 11.34 -18.30 12.43
CA LEU A 573 10.75 -17.01 12.06
C LEU A 573 11.24 -16.53 10.67
N LEU A 574 12.54 -16.66 10.40
CA LEU A 574 13.12 -16.35 9.09
C LEU A 574 12.56 -17.26 7.98
N ALA A 575 12.45 -18.57 8.22
CA ALA A 575 11.89 -19.51 7.27
C ALA A 575 10.40 -19.20 6.97
N THR A 576 9.60 -18.90 8.00
CA THR A 576 8.20 -18.49 7.87
C THR A 576 8.07 -17.22 7.03
N ALA A 577 8.89 -16.19 7.28
CA ALA A 577 8.88 -14.97 6.48
C ALA A 577 9.27 -15.20 5.01
N ALA A 578 10.22 -16.11 4.74
CA ALA A 578 10.67 -16.42 3.38
C ALA A 578 9.62 -17.18 2.55
N MET A 579 8.70 -17.90 3.19
CA MET A 579 7.62 -18.64 2.52
C MET A 579 6.38 -17.79 2.15
N LEU A 580 6.28 -16.56 2.66
CA LEU A 580 5.14 -15.68 2.36
C LEU A 580 5.32 -14.92 1.03
N PRO A 581 4.23 -14.64 0.30
CA PRO A 581 4.19 -13.67 -0.80
C PRO A 581 4.72 -12.28 -0.41
N ASP A 582 5.18 -11.50 -1.40
CA ASP A 582 5.67 -10.13 -1.18
C ASP A 582 4.58 -9.15 -0.70
N ASP A 583 3.30 -9.46 -0.93
CA ASP A 583 2.13 -8.67 -0.53
C ASP A 583 1.47 -9.14 0.78
N GLU A 584 1.87 -10.28 1.35
CA GLU A 584 1.40 -10.78 2.66
C GLU A 584 2.46 -10.62 3.77
N PRO A 585 2.57 -9.43 4.43
CA PRO A 585 3.60 -9.20 5.44
C PRO A 585 3.37 -9.97 6.74
N LEU A 586 4.43 -10.57 7.27
CA LEU A 586 4.47 -11.19 8.61
C LEU A 586 4.54 -10.11 9.68
N ASN A 587 3.54 -10.08 10.57
CA ASN A 587 3.43 -9.11 11.64
C ASN A 587 3.98 -9.74 12.94
N VAL A 588 5.19 -9.33 13.33
CA VAL A 588 5.89 -9.81 14.53
C VAL A 588 5.49 -8.95 15.72
N LEU A 589 4.59 -9.48 16.54
CA LEU A 589 4.13 -8.86 17.78
C LEU A 589 5.16 -9.08 18.87
N CYS A 590 5.73 -7.99 19.40
CA CYS A 590 6.77 -8.05 20.43
C CYS A 590 6.18 -7.53 21.75
N TRP A 591 6.05 -8.40 22.75
CA TRP A 591 5.51 -8.07 24.08
C TRP A 591 6.60 -8.09 25.18
N GLY A 592 7.78 -8.66 24.89
CA GLY A 592 8.91 -8.73 25.81
C GLY A 592 10.20 -8.13 25.24
N SER A 593 11.33 -8.81 25.47
CA SER A 593 12.64 -8.35 25.00
C SER A 593 12.75 -8.34 23.47
N LEU A 594 13.36 -7.28 22.91
CA LEU A 594 13.61 -7.14 21.46
C LEU A 594 14.83 -7.94 20.94
N THR A 595 15.41 -8.83 21.74
CA THR A 595 16.65 -9.55 21.40
C THR A 595 16.50 -10.45 20.17
N GLU A 596 15.45 -11.27 20.10
CA GLU A 596 15.21 -12.14 18.93
C GLU A 596 14.96 -11.33 17.64
N PRO A 597 14.09 -10.29 17.65
CA PRO A 597 14.00 -9.33 16.55
C PRO A 597 15.34 -8.71 16.13
N ALA A 598 16.16 -8.24 17.07
CA ALA A 598 17.44 -7.59 16.76
C ALA A 598 18.45 -8.56 16.13
N ILE A 599 18.47 -9.82 16.56
CA ILE A 599 19.31 -10.88 15.96
C ILE A 599 18.81 -11.24 14.55
N LEU A 600 17.50 -11.38 14.33
CA LEU A 600 16.92 -11.60 13.00
C LEU A 600 17.32 -10.48 12.02
N VAL A 601 17.10 -9.23 12.43
CA VAL A 601 17.42 -8.05 11.62
C VAL A 601 18.91 -7.96 11.32
N ASN A 602 19.78 -8.23 12.31
CA ASN A 602 21.22 -8.26 12.09
C ASN A 602 21.63 -9.38 11.13
N HIS A 603 21.05 -10.57 11.24
CA HIS A 603 21.31 -11.69 10.35
C HIS A 603 20.90 -11.38 8.90
N CYS A 604 19.68 -10.86 8.67
CA CYS A 604 19.22 -10.54 7.32
C CYS A 604 20.07 -9.46 6.65
N LEU A 605 20.33 -8.35 7.36
CA LEU A 605 21.18 -7.26 6.86
C LEU A 605 22.66 -7.65 6.67
N THR A 606 23.13 -8.68 7.39
CA THR A 606 24.48 -9.25 7.23
C THR A 606 24.56 -10.17 6.01
N THR A 607 23.51 -10.97 5.78
CA THR A 607 23.51 -12.07 4.80
C THR A 607 22.86 -11.71 3.46
N GLY A 608 22.42 -10.45 3.29
CA GLY A 608 21.80 -9.95 2.07
C GLY A 608 20.35 -10.38 1.87
N LYS A 609 19.65 -10.77 2.95
CA LYS A 609 18.23 -11.17 2.92
C LYS A 609 17.29 -9.97 3.11
N ASP A 610 17.63 -8.86 2.45
CA ASP A 610 16.87 -7.61 2.48
C ASP A 610 15.49 -7.73 1.80
N ASP A 611 15.32 -8.76 0.96
CA ASP A 611 14.05 -9.19 0.35
C ASP A 611 13.09 -9.76 1.41
N VAL A 612 13.50 -10.82 2.11
CA VAL A 612 12.71 -11.46 3.17
C VAL A 612 12.44 -10.47 4.31
N LEU A 613 13.41 -9.60 4.62
CA LEU A 613 13.26 -8.60 5.66
C LEU A 613 12.17 -7.55 5.37
N LYS A 614 11.92 -7.20 4.08
CA LYS A 614 10.82 -6.30 3.70
C LYS A 614 9.44 -6.89 3.98
N ARG A 615 9.31 -8.23 3.94
CA ARG A 615 8.07 -8.94 4.29
C ARG A 615 7.81 -8.98 5.80
N VAL A 616 8.75 -8.50 6.64
CA VAL A 616 8.60 -8.52 8.11
C VAL A 616 8.26 -7.13 8.64
N ARG A 617 7.14 -7.03 9.37
CA ARG A 617 6.70 -5.84 10.10
C ARG A 617 6.74 -6.11 11.60
N PHE A 618 7.49 -5.33 12.36
CA PHE A 618 7.53 -5.41 13.81
C PHE A 618 6.47 -4.50 14.43
N ILE A 619 5.77 -4.96 15.47
CA ILE A 619 4.78 -4.18 16.24
C ILE A 619 5.03 -4.46 17.72
N ALA A 620 5.53 -3.49 18.49
CA ALA A 620 5.92 -3.71 19.88
C ALA A 620 5.11 -2.91 20.91
N HIS A 621 5.00 -3.50 22.09
CA HIS A 621 4.63 -2.87 23.36
C HIS A 621 5.59 -3.45 24.43
N TRP A 622 6.03 -2.73 25.46
CA TRP A 622 6.14 -1.30 25.60
C TRP A 622 7.63 -0.92 25.61
N THR A 623 8.15 -0.38 24.50
CA THR A 623 9.59 -0.04 24.36
C THR A 623 9.87 1.45 24.15
N ASN A 624 8.87 2.29 23.89
CA ASN A 624 9.03 3.75 23.76
C ASN A 624 7.83 4.52 24.34
N SER A 625 8.02 5.28 25.43
CA SER A 625 7.01 6.26 25.89
C SER A 625 7.65 7.56 26.38
N PRO A 626 7.55 8.63 25.59
CA PRO A 626 7.83 10.00 26.05
C PRO A 626 6.71 10.62 26.91
N LEU A 627 5.57 9.94 27.12
CA LEU A 627 4.44 10.45 27.89
C LEU A 627 4.36 9.93 29.34
N HIS A 628 4.74 8.67 29.59
CA HIS A 628 4.41 7.95 30.84
C HIS A 628 5.64 7.45 31.64
N GLN A 629 6.14 6.23 31.39
CA GLN A 629 7.24 5.63 32.19
C GLN A 629 8.64 6.11 31.77
N GLY A 630 8.82 6.50 30.51
CA GLY A 630 10.02 7.19 30.03
C GLY A 630 9.88 8.71 30.17
N SER A 631 10.69 9.46 29.44
CA SER A 631 10.56 10.92 29.32
C SER A 631 10.73 11.37 27.87
N LYS A 632 10.55 12.66 27.56
CA LYS A 632 10.77 13.18 26.20
C LYS A 632 12.24 13.07 25.76
N GLU A 633 13.14 13.14 26.74
CA GLU A 633 14.59 13.05 26.60
C GLU A 633 15.06 11.59 26.57
N HIS A 634 14.35 10.71 27.31
CA HIS A 634 14.62 9.29 27.42
C HIS A 634 13.35 8.44 27.26
N PRO A 635 12.72 8.40 26.07
CA PRO A 635 11.52 7.60 25.84
C PRO A 635 11.79 6.09 25.90
N GLU A 636 13.04 5.68 25.71
CA GLU A 636 13.54 4.31 25.82
C GLU A 636 13.64 3.79 27.26
N ASN A 637 13.48 4.66 28.27
CA ASN A 637 13.59 4.27 29.68
C ASN A 637 12.33 3.56 30.20
N VAL A 638 11.91 2.50 29.52
CA VAL A 638 10.70 1.71 29.80
C VAL A 638 10.99 0.20 29.88
N ALA A 639 10.13 -0.57 30.54
CA ALA A 639 10.38 -1.95 30.97
C ALA A 639 11.03 -2.84 29.89
N ASN A 640 10.34 -3.05 28.77
CA ASN A 640 10.72 -4.05 27.77
C ASN A 640 11.97 -3.61 26.98
N CYS A 641 12.19 -2.29 26.87
CA CYS A 641 13.42 -1.73 26.32
C CYS A 641 14.61 -1.85 27.29
N ARG A 642 14.39 -1.81 28.62
CA ARG A 642 15.47 -2.00 29.62
C ARG A 642 15.93 -3.46 29.72
N GLU A 643 15.08 -4.43 29.38
CA GLU A 643 15.48 -5.85 29.32
C GLU A 643 16.60 -6.07 28.30
N ASP A 644 16.57 -5.42 27.14
CA ASP A 644 17.71 -5.39 26.23
C ASP A 644 17.83 -4.03 25.51
N ALA A 645 18.47 -3.08 26.21
CA ALA A 645 18.63 -1.72 25.72
C ALA A 645 19.45 -1.66 24.41
N GLU A 646 20.36 -2.61 24.17
CA GLU A 646 21.14 -2.64 22.93
C GLU A 646 20.33 -3.19 21.76
N ALA A 647 19.52 -4.24 21.97
CA ALA A 647 18.54 -4.69 20.97
C ALA A 647 17.53 -3.59 20.65
N CYS A 648 16.96 -2.96 21.68
CA CYS A 648 15.98 -1.88 21.56
C CYS A 648 16.54 -0.67 20.81
N ARG A 649 17.77 -0.25 21.13
CA ARG A 649 18.49 0.82 20.42
C ARG A 649 18.79 0.44 18.97
N TYR A 650 19.20 -0.81 18.71
CA TYR A 650 19.50 -1.29 17.37
C TYR A 650 18.25 -1.31 16.47
N MET A 651 17.15 -1.92 16.91
CA MET A 651 15.89 -1.97 16.16
C MET A 651 15.41 -0.58 15.74
N LYS A 652 15.45 0.39 16.66
CA LYS A 652 15.07 1.80 16.39
C LYS A 652 16.02 2.48 15.41
N GLN A 653 17.34 2.24 15.50
CA GLN A 653 18.31 2.77 14.54
C GLN A 653 18.13 2.20 13.12
N VAL A 654 17.79 0.91 13.00
CA VAL A 654 17.54 0.26 11.70
C VAL A 654 16.20 0.73 11.10
N ALA A 655 15.16 0.89 11.92
CA ALA A 655 13.86 1.41 11.48
C ALA A 655 13.93 2.89 11.05
N ALA A 656 14.61 3.74 11.82
CA ALA A 656 14.86 5.13 11.45
C ALA A 656 15.73 5.29 10.19
N ALA A 657 16.51 4.26 9.83
CA ALA A 657 17.25 4.18 8.56
C ALA A 657 16.42 3.61 7.39
N GLY A 658 15.11 3.39 7.57
CA GLY A 658 14.19 2.89 6.54
C GLY A 658 14.38 1.42 6.14
N LYS A 659 15.13 0.64 6.92
CA LYS A 659 15.50 -0.75 6.58
C LYS A 659 14.51 -1.81 7.08
N ILE A 660 13.65 -1.47 8.05
CA ILE A 660 12.57 -2.32 8.56
C ILE A 660 11.34 -1.46 8.83
N THR A 661 10.14 -2.06 8.75
CA THR A 661 8.93 -1.42 9.26
C THR A 661 8.75 -1.81 10.73
N TYR A 662 8.79 -0.83 11.64
CA TYR A 662 8.66 -1.08 13.08
C TYR A 662 7.70 -0.07 13.74
N HIS A 663 6.50 -0.53 14.10
CA HIS A 663 5.53 0.24 14.87
C HIS A 663 5.72 -0.01 16.37
N GLU A 664 5.64 1.04 17.17
CA GLU A 664 5.81 0.99 18.62
C GLU A 664 4.61 1.67 19.30
N CYS A 665 3.82 0.87 20.02
CA CYS A 665 2.58 1.32 20.63
C CYS A 665 2.82 2.33 21.76
N GLY A 666 3.93 2.24 22.48
CA GLY A 666 4.10 2.93 23.76
C GLY A 666 3.04 2.52 24.78
N ALA A 667 2.76 3.37 25.76
CA ALA A 667 1.92 3.02 26.90
C ALA A 667 0.40 2.93 26.61
N ILE A 668 -0.01 2.96 25.34
CA ILE A 668 -1.43 3.01 24.94
C ILE A 668 -2.20 1.74 25.31
N GLY A 669 -1.51 0.61 25.54
CA GLY A 669 -2.09 -0.58 26.13
C GLY A 669 -2.50 -0.35 27.59
N GLN A 670 -1.53 0.00 28.44
CA GLN A 670 -1.77 0.26 29.86
C GLN A 670 -2.73 1.43 30.10
N HIS A 671 -2.57 2.57 29.40
CA HIS A 671 -3.33 3.80 29.68
C HIS A 671 -4.54 4.03 28.76
N GLY A 672 -4.55 3.45 27.56
CA GLY A 672 -5.70 3.46 26.67
C GLY A 672 -6.65 2.29 27.00
N ILE A 673 -6.19 1.06 26.78
CA ILE A 673 -7.02 -0.13 26.95
C ILE A 673 -7.28 -0.40 28.44
N VAL A 674 -6.27 -0.75 29.23
CA VAL A 674 -6.46 -1.25 30.60
C VAL A 674 -7.01 -0.17 31.55
N SER A 675 -6.42 1.02 31.55
CA SER A 675 -6.89 2.14 32.38
C SER A 675 -8.23 2.73 31.90
N GLY A 676 -8.57 2.59 30.61
CA GLY A 676 -9.85 3.02 30.04
C GLY A 676 -10.96 1.96 30.12
N GLY A 677 -10.62 0.72 30.42
CA GLY A 677 -11.55 -0.41 30.37
C GLY A 677 -12.52 -0.49 31.55
N PRO A 678 -13.46 -1.44 31.50
CA PRO A 678 -14.38 -1.79 32.58
C PRO A 678 -13.68 -1.99 33.93
N LYS A 679 -14.45 -1.83 35.02
CA LYS A 679 -13.96 -1.97 36.40
C LYS A 679 -15.01 -2.67 37.27
N GLY A 680 -14.53 -3.44 38.25
CA GLY A 680 -15.37 -4.25 39.15
C GLY A 680 -15.27 -5.74 38.84
N ARG A 681 -15.18 -6.57 39.89
CA ARG A 681 -15.20 -8.04 39.74
C ARG A 681 -16.47 -8.50 39.03
N ASP A 682 -17.61 -7.94 39.37
CA ASP A 682 -18.93 -8.28 38.83
C ASP A 682 -19.02 -8.17 37.28
N TYR A 683 -18.16 -7.36 36.65
CA TYR A 683 -17.99 -7.37 35.19
C TYR A 683 -17.10 -8.53 34.74
N PHE A 684 -15.89 -8.63 35.30
CA PHE A 684 -14.88 -9.61 34.86
C PHE A 684 -15.21 -11.07 35.20
N GLU A 685 -15.95 -11.34 36.28
CA GLU A 685 -16.42 -12.70 36.61
C GLU A 685 -17.35 -13.29 35.53
N GLN A 686 -17.92 -12.46 34.64
CA GLN A 686 -18.70 -12.92 33.49
C GLN A 686 -17.84 -13.61 32.41
N PHE A 687 -16.52 -13.42 32.44
CA PHE A 687 -15.55 -14.15 31.59
C PHE A 687 -15.24 -15.56 32.13
N ARG A 688 -15.62 -15.92 33.37
CA ARG A 688 -15.50 -17.31 33.87
C ARG A 688 -16.56 -18.25 33.28
N THR A 689 -16.94 -17.99 32.03
CA THR A 689 -17.90 -18.74 31.23
C THR A 689 -17.21 -19.62 30.18
N SER A 690 -15.90 -19.42 29.98
CA SER A 690 -15.01 -20.28 29.19
C SER A 690 -13.64 -20.40 29.88
N ARG A 691 -12.82 -21.39 29.51
CA ARG A 691 -11.48 -21.57 30.13
C ARG A 691 -10.52 -20.44 29.76
N LEU A 692 -10.55 -19.99 28.50
CA LEU A 692 -9.76 -18.84 28.05
C LEU A 692 -10.18 -17.56 28.78
N GLY A 693 -11.48 -17.36 29.01
CA GLY A 693 -11.99 -16.22 29.78
C GLY A 693 -11.61 -16.27 31.26
N GLU A 694 -11.56 -17.46 31.88
CA GLU A 694 -11.02 -17.64 33.23
C GLU A 694 -9.52 -17.26 33.29
N ILE A 695 -8.71 -17.71 32.32
CA ILE A 695 -7.28 -17.33 32.25
C ILE A 695 -7.10 -15.83 31.98
N PHE A 696 -7.94 -15.22 31.13
CA PHE A 696 -7.94 -13.77 30.90
C PHE A 696 -8.13 -12.98 32.19
N VAL A 697 -9.05 -13.40 33.06
CA VAL A 697 -9.27 -12.76 34.37
C VAL A 697 -8.14 -13.02 35.34
N ASP A 698 -7.73 -14.28 35.50
CA ASP A 698 -6.77 -14.66 36.53
C ASP A 698 -5.31 -14.41 36.14
N GLY A 699 -5.02 -14.04 34.90
CA GLY A 699 -3.70 -13.59 34.43
C GLY A 699 -3.13 -12.51 35.35
N LYS A 700 -3.64 -11.29 35.23
CA LYS A 700 -3.25 -10.12 36.04
C LYS A 700 -4.46 -9.23 36.39
N PHE A 701 -5.31 -9.68 37.33
CA PHE A 701 -6.37 -8.82 37.87
C PHE A 701 -5.80 -7.79 38.87
N VAL A 702 -5.66 -6.53 38.45
CA VAL A 702 -5.09 -5.43 39.24
C VAL A 702 -5.89 -4.14 39.07
N TYR A 703 -5.84 -3.24 40.07
CA TYR A 703 -6.56 -1.95 40.06
C TYR A 703 -8.06 -2.06 39.70
N ASN A 704 -8.70 -3.16 40.13
CA ASN A 704 -10.11 -3.48 39.90
C ASN A 704 -10.49 -3.75 38.42
N GLY A 705 -9.55 -4.22 37.60
CA GLY A 705 -9.82 -4.80 36.28
C GLY A 705 -8.72 -5.78 35.84
N VAL A 706 -8.77 -6.25 34.61
CA VAL A 706 -7.71 -7.08 34.00
C VAL A 706 -6.66 -6.19 33.34
N ASP A 707 -5.39 -6.48 33.60
CA ASP A 707 -4.26 -5.88 32.90
C ASP A 707 -3.77 -6.84 31.81
N HIS A 708 -3.89 -6.39 30.56
CA HIS A 708 -3.61 -7.12 29.32
C HIS A 708 -2.98 -6.18 28.27
N SER A 709 -2.15 -5.23 28.73
CA SER A 709 -1.70 -4.06 27.97
C SER A 709 -1.17 -4.37 26.57
N ASP A 710 -0.42 -5.45 26.44
CA ASP A 710 0.36 -5.84 25.27
C ASP A 710 -0.53 -6.31 24.10
N SER A 711 -1.81 -6.57 24.38
CA SER A 711 -2.87 -6.68 23.39
C SER A 711 -2.97 -5.46 22.45
N ALA A 712 -2.45 -4.30 22.85
CA ALA A 712 -2.35 -3.11 22.01
C ALA A 712 -1.72 -3.39 20.63
N THR A 713 -0.78 -4.34 20.52
CA THR A 713 -0.14 -4.67 19.25
C THR A 713 -1.12 -5.35 18.28
N TYR A 714 -1.92 -6.32 18.74
CA TYR A 714 -2.90 -7.01 17.90
C TYR A 714 -4.16 -6.18 17.65
N TRP A 715 -4.61 -5.36 18.60
CA TRP A 715 -5.70 -4.41 18.36
C TRP A 715 -5.31 -3.31 17.35
N ALA A 716 -4.06 -2.82 17.39
CA ALA A 716 -3.54 -1.88 16.40
C ALA A 716 -3.31 -2.52 15.02
N LEU A 717 -3.00 -3.82 14.96
CA LEU A 717 -2.93 -4.60 13.72
C LEU A 717 -4.31 -4.75 13.08
N LEU A 718 -5.36 -5.07 13.86
CA LEU A 718 -6.74 -5.15 13.37
C LEU A 718 -7.30 -3.78 12.95
N GLY A 719 -6.92 -2.70 13.63
CA GLY A 719 -7.28 -1.31 13.27
C GLY A 719 -8.76 -0.91 13.45
N THR A 720 -9.65 -1.87 13.68
CA THR A 720 -11.11 -1.67 13.82
C THR A 720 -11.54 -1.10 15.18
N TYR A 721 -10.65 -1.11 16.18
CA TYR A 721 -10.93 -0.67 17.56
C TYR A 721 -10.26 0.68 17.91
N GLY A 722 -10.16 1.59 16.93
CA GLY A 722 -9.93 3.02 17.12
C GLY A 722 -8.49 3.51 16.93
N VAL A 723 -7.48 2.65 17.13
CA VAL A 723 -6.10 2.85 16.69
C VAL A 723 -5.78 1.80 15.65
N GLY A 724 -5.18 2.20 14.53
CA GLY A 724 -4.60 1.27 13.55
C GLY A 724 -3.12 1.58 13.29
N LEU A 725 -2.40 0.69 12.59
CA LEU A 725 -0.97 0.88 12.28
C LEU A 725 -0.64 2.21 11.60
N LYS A 726 -1.56 2.77 10.79
CA LYS A 726 -1.42 4.10 10.17
C LYS A 726 -1.33 5.28 11.16
N ASP A 727 -1.72 5.05 12.41
CA ASP A 727 -1.67 6.04 13.49
C ASP A 727 -0.37 5.96 14.31
N ILE A 728 0.49 4.96 14.03
CA ILE A 728 1.74 4.67 14.75
C ILE A 728 2.89 4.77 13.76
N ARG A 729 3.94 5.53 14.07
CA ARG A 729 5.08 5.70 13.16
C ARG A 729 5.78 4.34 12.90
N PRO A 730 6.25 4.06 11.68
CA PRO A 730 6.94 2.82 11.32
C PRO A 730 8.45 2.83 11.64
N ASP A 731 8.94 3.79 12.42
CA ASP A 731 10.37 4.05 12.69
C ASP A 731 10.83 3.64 14.12
N GLY A 732 10.00 2.88 14.85
CA GLY A 732 10.25 2.45 16.23
C GLY A 732 10.18 3.57 17.29
N MET A 733 9.72 4.77 16.90
CA MET A 733 9.69 5.95 17.76
C MET A 733 8.27 6.48 17.93
N ASN A 734 7.86 6.70 19.19
CA ASN A 734 6.62 7.39 19.50
C ASN A 734 6.90 8.85 19.89
N THR A 735 5.89 9.71 19.81
CA THR A 735 5.97 11.10 20.32
C THR A 735 4.83 11.32 21.31
N ALA A 736 5.03 12.12 22.35
CA ALA A 736 4.01 12.29 23.39
C ALA A 736 2.66 12.80 22.85
N LYS A 737 2.65 13.47 21.68
CA LYS A 737 1.43 13.88 20.96
C LYS A 737 0.71 12.70 20.29
N ILE A 738 1.45 11.79 19.66
CA ILE A 738 0.91 10.60 19.00
C ILE A 738 0.44 9.59 20.07
N GLU A 739 1.26 9.36 21.09
CA GLU A 739 0.94 8.52 22.23
C GLU A 739 -0.34 8.98 22.93
N ALA A 740 -0.47 10.27 23.29
CA ALA A 740 -1.69 10.80 23.91
C ALA A 740 -2.94 10.70 23.00
N ALA A 741 -2.77 10.86 21.68
CA ALA A 741 -3.87 10.74 20.73
C ALA A 741 -4.37 9.29 20.59
N ASN A 742 -3.45 8.33 20.55
CA ASN A 742 -3.76 6.91 20.43
C ASN A 742 -4.23 6.31 21.77
N GLU A 743 -3.70 6.78 22.90
CA GLU A 743 -4.24 6.49 24.23
C GLU A 743 -5.71 6.93 24.31
N LYS A 744 -6.03 8.17 23.90
CA LYS A 744 -7.41 8.67 23.89
C LYS A 744 -8.34 7.84 22.98
N LYS A 745 -7.86 7.40 21.82
CA LYS A 745 -8.60 6.52 20.91
C LYS A 745 -8.93 5.16 21.55
N PHE A 746 -7.92 4.43 22.04
CA PHE A 746 -8.15 3.15 22.72
C PHE A 746 -8.99 3.32 24.00
N ARG A 747 -8.76 4.37 24.80
CA ARG A 747 -9.59 4.70 25.97
C ARG A 747 -11.07 4.89 25.59
N GLY A 748 -11.35 5.52 24.44
CA GLY A 748 -12.70 5.69 23.89
C GLY A 748 -13.31 4.43 23.27
N GLN A 749 -12.54 3.35 23.08
CA GLN A 749 -13.01 2.06 22.54
C GLN A 749 -12.86 0.88 23.52
N SER A 750 -12.25 1.10 24.69
CA SER A 750 -11.84 0.01 25.58
C SER A 750 -13.02 -0.82 26.10
N GLN A 751 -14.17 -0.19 26.37
CA GLN A 751 -15.41 -0.91 26.69
C GLN A 751 -15.76 -1.95 25.58
N ARG A 752 -15.73 -1.54 24.30
CA ARG A 752 -16.00 -2.44 23.16
C ARG A 752 -14.93 -3.51 22.97
N ILE A 753 -13.66 -3.21 23.26
CA ILE A 753 -12.57 -4.19 23.26
C ILE A 753 -12.86 -5.31 24.27
N HIS A 754 -13.26 -4.95 25.49
CA HIS A 754 -13.58 -5.90 26.54
C HIS A 754 -14.89 -6.65 26.28
N ASP A 755 -15.93 -5.97 25.80
CA ASP A 755 -17.23 -6.57 25.49
C ASP A 755 -17.14 -7.57 24.32
N GLU A 756 -16.24 -7.37 23.36
CA GLU A 756 -15.97 -8.35 22.29
C GLU A 756 -15.30 -9.62 22.82
N LEU A 757 -14.32 -9.48 23.73
CA LEU A 757 -13.71 -10.63 24.41
C LEU A 757 -14.73 -11.35 25.31
N LEU A 758 -15.59 -10.60 26.01
CA LEU A 758 -16.68 -11.15 26.82
C LEU A 758 -17.72 -11.89 25.96
N ARG A 759 -18.11 -11.35 24.80
CA ARG A 759 -18.99 -12.02 23.83
C ARG A 759 -18.42 -13.38 23.40
N ARG A 760 -17.12 -13.42 23.11
CA ARG A 760 -16.43 -14.64 22.68
C ARG A 760 -16.33 -15.67 23.81
N SER A 761 -16.03 -15.26 25.05
CA SER A 761 -16.04 -16.19 26.19
C SER A 761 -17.46 -16.70 26.53
N THR A 762 -18.47 -15.82 26.51
CA THR A 762 -19.86 -16.20 26.89
C THR A 762 -20.54 -17.16 25.92
N VAL A 763 -20.12 -17.21 24.65
CA VAL A 763 -20.54 -18.24 23.67
C VAL A 763 -20.34 -19.66 24.18
N VAL A 764 -19.21 -19.95 24.83
CA VAL A 764 -18.85 -21.32 25.24
C VAL A 764 -19.82 -21.88 26.27
N ARG A 765 -20.31 -21.04 27.20
CA ARG A 765 -21.36 -21.43 28.17
C ARG A 765 -22.69 -21.80 27.50
N THR A 766 -23.07 -21.13 26.41
CA THR A 766 -24.36 -21.36 25.74
C THR A 766 -24.39 -22.75 25.11
N ALA A 767 -23.35 -23.13 24.35
CA ALA A 767 -23.21 -24.48 23.81
C ALA A 767 -23.15 -25.55 24.92
N ALA A 768 -22.46 -25.28 26.03
CA ALA A 768 -22.37 -26.17 27.20
C ALA A 768 -23.69 -26.31 28.02
N LEU A 769 -24.74 -25.57 27.64
CA LEU A 769 -26.11 -25.69 28.15
C LEU A 769 -27.07 -26.29 27.10
N GLN A 770 -26.77 -26.20 25.81
CA GLN A 770 -27.54 -26.82 24.72
C GLN A 770 -27.18 -28.30 24.49
N SER A 771 -26.02 -28.73 24.99
CA SER A 771 -25.50 -30.10 24.90
C SER A 771 -25.84 -30.99 26.12
N LYS A 772 -26.90 -30.65 26.88
CA LYS A 772 -27.36 -31.34 28.10
C LYS A 772 -28.87 -31.53 28.12
#